data_AF-D1VW83-F1
#
_entry.id   AF-D1VW83-F1
#
_cell.length_a   1.000
_cell.length_b   1.000
_cell.length_c   1.000
_cell.angle_alpha   90.00
_cell.angle_beta   90.00
_cell.angle_gamma   90.00
#
_symmetry.space_group_name_H-M   'P 1'
#
loop_
_entity.id
_entity.type
_entity.pdbx_description
1 polymer ?
#
loop_
_entity_poly.entity_id
_entity_poly.type
_entity_poly.pdbx_seq_one_letter_code
_entity_poly.pdbx_strand_id
1 'polypeptide(L)'
;MTLRFIHLILCISASITLAAQSNSAHTRAWGDIEHHGRAWVTNLSKDNKISKGLQDRHISLWASHGYYYDQQKKKWKWQRPNLFGTTEDLFTQTIVVPYLIPMLENAGANVFTPRERDWQKHEVIVDNDDERPGTSYLEINVNGNWEKAPQKGFANRKSIYSDGENPFQQGTCRMAPSTKRKNPSLVSYQPSLPQAGKYAVYVSYQTVEKSVDDAQYIVYHKGQETTFSVNQQMGGGTWVYLGTFDFDAGDNPYNRVVITNQSRKKHRVVTTDAVRFGGGMGNIQRGGTVSGMPRAIEGARYYAQWAGMPYSIYSGNGGENDYGDDVNVRSKMTNWLAGGSCYVPTLSGLNVPIELALAVHSDAGYSFDGKSLIGSLAICTTNYNGGRLNAGISRMTSKDFAEDLLNNAVNDLSTSRQKWTKRYLWDRNYSETRLPEMPSAILETMSHQNFPDMKLGQDPNFKFAFARSIYKTILRYINNQHGKNYVIQPLPPQNFNIRFTGKNRIKLSWEPQSDLKEPTAFPKSYNVYVATGTSGFDNGKNIKATSYAIELEPNVPYHFKITACNKGGESFPTEILSAYYSPTAKHTILVVNGFNRLSAPKVIDDAFSQGFDLNQDIGVSYGKTAGWAGCQTVFTKSTMGSLTESGLGFGGNELAGNFIMGNTFDYVRDHTEAIADTKQYNVVSCSMDAVLANKVKLGKYPCIDFILGLQKYDPHALKFYKTFTPRLQQMLQTYAEHGGALLVSGSYIGSDMFLDTEKAFLSKVLKVSYIPTLERQLNNVVQGLVLQMNFYHTPNEDHYAAQNPEVLSPVPGADCVMQYGNGTSAAVAYKDQHYRCFTMGFPFECIIDQNSKKQVMNGILKYLLD
;
A
#
# COMPACT_ATOMS: atom_id res chain seq x y z
N MET A 1 -54.27 -13.14 18.26
CA MET A 1 -53.97 -12.05 17.31
C MET A 1 -52.58 -11.50 17.61
N THR A 2 -51.51 -12.27 17.36
CA THR A 2 -50.10 -11.85 17.54
C THR A 2 -49.23 -13.07 17.22
N LEU A 3 -48.91 -13.31 15.96
CA LEU A 3 -47.79 -14.17 15.52
C LEU A 3 -47.53 -14.09 14.00
N ARG A 4 -48.42 -13.46 13.22
CA ARG A 4 -48.25 -13.29 11.75
C ARG A 4 -47.53 -12.01 11.30
N PHE A 5 -47.15 -11.11 12.20
CA PHE A 5 -46.52 -9.83 11.83
C PHE A 5 -44.98 -9.82 11.81
N ILE A 6 -44.31 -10.84 12.36
CA ILE A 6 -42.83 -10.85 12.47
C ILE A 6 -42.16 -11.51 11.26
N HIS A 7 -42.85 -12.37 10.49
CA HIS A 7 -42.29 -12.95 9.25
C HIS A 7 -42.38 -12.03 8.03
N LEU A 8 -43.26 -11.02 8.04
CA LEU A 8 -43.39 -10.10 6.91
C LEU A 8 -42.27 -9.04 6.88
N ILE A 9 -41.74 -8.65 8.04
CA ILE A 9 -40.68 -7.62 8.15
C ILE A 9 -39.29 -8.16 7.75
N LEU A 10 -39.02 -9.46 7.91
CA LEU A 10 -37.79 -10.08 7.41
C LEU A 10 -37.81 -10.37 5.89
N CYS A 11 -38.98 -10.63 5.29
CA CYS A 11 -39.08 -10.82 3.85
C CYS A 11 -39.09 -9.49 3.07
N ILE A 12 -39.58 -8.40 3.67
CA ILE A 12 -39.57 -7.07 3.03
C ILE A 12 -38.16 -6.46 3.02
N SER A 13 -37.33 -6.69 4.05
CA SER A 13 -35.93 -6.22 4.06
C SER A 13 -35.01 -6.95 3.09
N ALA A 14 -35.28 -8.23 2.79
CA ALA A 14 -34.58 -8.98 1.75
C ALA A 14 -35.05 -8.62 0.32
N SER A 15 -36.28 -8.14 0.16
CA SER A 15 -36.83 -7.75 -1.15
C SER A 15 -36.45 -6.31 -1.54
N ILE A 16 -36.25 -5.41 -0.56
CA ILE A 16 -35.81 -4.03 -0.81
C ILE A 16 -34.33 -3.97 -1.23
N THR A 17 -33.51 -4.95 -0.87
CA THR A 17 -32.09 -4.99 -1.27
C THR A 17 -31.87 -5.43 -2.73
N LEU A 18 -32.85 -6.09 -3.37
CA LEU A 18 -32.82 -6.40 -4.81
C LEU A 18 -33.32 -5.24 -5.67
N ALA A 19 -34.21 -4.39 -5.16
CA ALA A 19 -34.76 -3.24 -5.90
C ALA A 19 -33.81 -2.03 -5.96
N ALA A 20 -32.77 -1.97 -5.13
CA ALA A 20 -31.81 -0.85 -5.10
C ALA A 20 -30.70 -0.95 -6.17
N GLN A 21 -30.64 -2.02 -6.97
CA GLN A 21 -29.61 -2.20 -8.00
C GLN A 21 -29.95 -1.57 -9.36
N SER A 22 -31.15 -0.98 -9.53
CA SER A 22 -31.64 -0.50 -10.83
C SER A 22 -31.70 1.02 -11.00
N ASN A 23 -30.95 1.81 -10.23
CA ASN A 23 -31.11 3.27 -10.20
C ASN A 23 -30.01 4.08 -10.91
N SER A 24 -29.35 3.52 -11.91
CA SER A 24 -28.64 4.33 -12.89
C SER A 24 -28.93 3.86 -14.31
N ALA A 25 -29.25 4.83 -15.17
CA ALA A 25 -29.66 4.65 -16.55
C ALA A 25 -28.48 4.22 -17.46
N HIS A 26 -27.63 3.30 -17.01
CA HIS A 26 -26.54 2.82 -17.84
C HIS A 26 -27.08 1.83 -18.85
N THR A 27 -26.83 2.14 -20.11
CA THR A 27 -26.97 1.18 -21.19
C THR A 27 -25.95 0.06 -20.96
N ARG A 28 -26.35 -1.21 -21.16
CA ARG A 28 -25.46 -2.37 -21.28
C ARG A 28 -24.66 -2.20 -22.58
N ALA A 29 -23.75 -1.22 -22.63
CA ALA A 29 -23.21 -0.70 -23.89
C ALA A 29 -22.33 -1.73 -24.60
N TRP A 30 -21.68 -2.62 -23.85
CA TRP A 30 -20.96 -3.76 -24.41
C TRP A 30 -21.88 -4.76 -25.12
N GLY A 31 -23.17 -4.84 -24.78
CA GLY A 31 -24.07 -5.85 -25.33
C GLY A 31 -23.50 -7.26 -25.09
N ASP A 32 -23.21 -7.97 -26.17
CA ASP A 32 -22.64 -9.32 -26.15
C ASP A 32 -21.10 -9.35 -26.30
N ILE A 33 -20.44 -8.19 -26.33
CA ILE A 33 -18.98 -8.08 -26.36
C ILE A 33 -18.42 -8.41 -24.97
N GLU A 34 -17.89 -9.61 -24.81
CA GLU A 34 -17.29 -10.06 -23.56
C GLU A 34 -16.07 -10.95 -23.80
N HIS A 35 -15.03 -10.78 -22.98
CA HIS A 35 -13.91 -11.71 -22.93
C HIS A 35 -14.32 -13.00 -22.21
N HIS A 36 -14.18 -14.14 -22.90
CA HIS A 36 -14.48 -15.47 -22.36
C HIS A 36 -13.24 -16.33 -22.09
N GLY A 37 -12.04 -15.83 -22.40
CA GLY A 37 -10.78 -16.53 -22.13
C GLY A 37 -10.34 -16.40 -20.67
N ARG A 38 -9.19 -17.00 -20.34
CA ARG A 38 -8.58 -16.79 -19.02
C ARG A 38 -8.02 -15.37 -18.90
N ALA A 39 -7.98 -14.86 -17.67
CA ALA A 39 -7.33 -13.61 -17.37
C ALA A 39 -5.83 -13.67 -17.71
N TRP A 40 -5.26 -12.49 -18.04
CA TRP A 40 -3.84 -12.33 -18.30
C TRP A 40 -2.96 -12.93 -17.18
N VAL A 41 -3.25 -12.61 -15.92
CA VAL A 41 -2.60 -13.18 -14.74
C VAL A 41 -3.66 -13.61 -13.73
N THR A 42 -3.45 -14.77 -13.10
CA THR A 42 -4.30 -15.29 -12.02
C THR A 42 -3.43 -15.85 -10.91
N ASN A 43 -3.59 -15.35 -9.68
CA ASN A 43 -2.98 -15.96 -8.49
C ASN A 43 -3.76 -17.23 -8.13
N LEU A 44 -3.12 -18.39 -8.27
CA LEU A 44 -3.70 -19.71 -7.99
C LEU A 44 -3.60 -20.11 -6.52
N SER A 45 -2.80 -19.40 -5.72
CA SER A 45 -2.63 -19.68 -4.30
C SER A 45 -3.65 -18.96 -3.40
N LYS A 46 -4.46 -18.03 -3.93
CA LYS A 46 -5.55 -17.40 -3.16
C LYS A 46 -6.69 -18.39 -2.91
N ASP A 47 -7.06 -18.58 -1.65
CA ASP A 47 -8.10 -19.54 -1.23
C ASP A 47 -9.54 -18.99 -1.37
N ASN A 48 -9.73 -17.67 -1.30
CA ASN A 48 -11.06 -17.06 -1.41
C ASN A 48 -11.54 -16.95 -2.87
N LYS A 49 -12.84 -17.19 -3.09
CA LYS A 49 -13.47 -17.10 -4.42
C LYS A 49 -14.20 -15.78 -4.61
N ILE A 50 -13.86 -15.07 -5.68
CA ILE A 50 -14.50 -13.81 -6.08
C ILE A 50 -15.46 -14.11 -7.24
N SER A 51 -16.74 -13.82 -7.04
CA SER A 51 -17.79 -14.17 -8.03
C SER A 51 -18.74 -13.01 -8.38
N LYS A 52 -18.65 -11.89 -7.65
CA LYS A 52 -19.43 -10.66 -7.84
C LYS A 52 -18.54 -9.42 -7.69
N GLY A 53 -17.24 -9.60 -7.92
CA GLY A 53 -16.23 -8.54 -7.94
C GLY A 53 -15.86 -8.17 -9.38
N LEU A 54 -14.56 -8.03 -9.61
CA LEU A 54 -13.89 -7.75 -10.87
C LEU A 54 -13.04 -8.93 -11.37
N GLN A 55 -13.31 -10.16 -10.88
CA GLN A 55 -12.62 -11.37 -11.34
C GLN A 55 -12.59 -11.44 -12.86
N ASP A 56 -11.39 -11.66 -13.41
CA ASP A 56 -11.09 -11.78 -14.84
C ASP A 56 -11.25 -10.49 -15.69
N ARG A 57 -11.46 -9.34 -15.05
CA ARG A 57 -11.56 -8.02 -15.70
C ARG A 57 -10.18 -7.35 -15.81
N HIS A 58 -9.94 -6.61 -16.89
CA HIS A 58 -8.67 -5.91 -17.14
C HIS A 58 -8.89 -4.40 -17.22
N ILE A 59 -8.13 -3.66 -16.41
CA ILE A 59 -8.27 -2.22 -16.26
C ILE A 59 -6.91 -1.57 -16.47
N SER A 60 -6.86 -0.50 -17.26
CA SER A 60 -5.71 0.40 -17.30
C SER A 60 -5.95 1.56 -16.34
N LEU A 61 -5.03 1.76 -15.40
CA LEU A 61 -5.13 2.78 -14.36
C LEU A 61 -3.78 3.45 -14.19
N TRP A 62 -3.77 4.77 -14.07
CA TRP A 62 -2.55 5.50 -13.76
C TRP A 62 -2.79 6.70 -12.87
N ALA A 63 -1.76 6.98 -12.05
CA ALA A 63 -1.55 8.30 -11.47
C ALA A 63 -1.19 9.30 -12.57
N SER A 64 -1.22 10.59 -12.27
CA SER A 64 -0.95 11.67 -13.21
C SER A 64 0.47 11.64 -13.84
N HIS A 65 0.88 12.77 -14.39
CA HIS A 65 2.20 13.04 -14.96
C HIS A 65 3.37 12.57 -14.08
N GLY A 66 4.56 12.52 -14.66
CA GLY A 66 5.80 12.24 -13.95
C GLY A 66 6.91 13.22 -14.31
N TYR A 67 8.05 13.09 -13.64
CA TYR A 67 9.24 13.89 -13.91
C TYR A 67 9.69 13.69 -15.37
N TYR A 68 9.87 14.77 -16.13
CA TYR A 68 10.13 14.70 -17.57
C TYR A 68 11.22 15.67 -18.00
N TYR A 69 11.85 15.39 -19.13
CA TYR A 69 12.86 16.24 -19.75
C TYR A 69 12.23 17.32 -20.63
N ASP A 70 12.44 18.59 -20.29
CA ASP A 70 12.05 19.72 -21.11
C ASP A 70 13.17 20.01 -22.13
N GLN A 71 12.95 19.62 -23.38
CA GLN A 71 13.91 19.78 -24.47
C GLN A 71 14.30 21.24 -24.70
N GLN A 72 13.35 22.18 -24.58
CA GLN A 72 13.60 23.60 -24.80
C GLN A 72 14.46 24.20 -23.68
N LYS A 73 14.17 23.82 -22.43
CA LYS A 73 14.92 24.29 -21.24
C LYS A 73 16.15 23.45 -20.93
N LYS A 74 16.38 22.36 -21.67
CA LYS A 74 17.46 21.39 -21.51
C LYS A 74 17.59 20.88 -20.07
N LYS A 75 16.47 20.60 -19.40
CA LYS A 75 16.48 20.14 -18.02
C LYS A 75 15.30 19.23 -17.69
N TRP A 76 15.52 18.33 -16.75
CA TRP A 76 14.45 17.58 -16.12
C TRP A 76 13.64 18.48 -15.17
N LYS A 77 12.32 18.35 -15.18
CA LYS A 77 11.41 19.17 -14.36
C LYS A 77 10.05 18.51 -14.11
N TRP A 78 9.33 19.07 -13.15
CA TRP A 78 7.90 18.85 -12.94
C TRP A 78 7.05 19.69 -13.89
N GLN A 79 5.81 19.26 -14.08
CA GLN A 79 4.82 20.05 -14.82
C GLN A 79 4.42 21.31 -14.03
N ARG A 80 4.19 21.16 -12.72
CA ARG A 80 3.67 22.18 -11.80
C ARG A 80 4.73 22.60 -10.76
N PRO A 81 4.60 23.79 -10.14
CA PRO A 81 5.44 24.18 -9.02
C PRO A 81 5.20 23.31 -7.79
N ASN A 82 6.22 23.21 -6.92
CA ASN A 82 6.11 22.51 -5.65
C ASN A 82 5.31 23.36 -4.66
N LEU A 83 4.13 22.88 -4.28
CA LEU A 83 3.22 23.56 -3.36
C LEU A 83 2.80 22.60 -2.24
N PHE A 84 2.72 23.10 -1.01
CA PHE A 84 2.29 22.36 0.18
C PHE A 84 3.04 21.03 0.35
N GLY A 85 4.34 21.07 0.05
CA GLY A 85 5.28 19.96 0.15
C GLY A 85 5.24 18.92 -0.97
N THR A 86 4.45 19.11 -2.03
CA THR A 86 4.32 18.14 -3.14
C THR A 86 4.13 18.82 -4.50
N THR A 87 4.06 18.02 -5.56
CA THR A 87 3.48 18.37 -6.87
C THR A 87 2.38 17.34 -7.23
N GLU A 88 1.55 17.63 -8.22
CA GLU A 88 0.59 16.68 -8.81
C GLU A 88 1.26 15.34 -9.15
N ASP A 89 2.46 15.39 -9.75
CA ASP A 89 3.22 14.23 -10.25
C ASP A 89 3.63 13.22 -9.15
N LEU A 90 3.76 13.71 -7.91
CA LEU A 90 4.11 12.95 -6.71
C LEU A 90 2.88 12.60 -5.88
N PHE A 91 1.90 13.51 -5.82
CA PHE A 91 0.75 13.39 -4.93
C PHE A 91 -0.19 12.26 -5.34
N THR A 92 -0.59 12.20 -6.60
CA THR A 92 -1.69 11.33 -7.07
C THR A 92 -1.37 9.84 -6.93
N GLN A 93 -0.11 9.45 -7.14
CA GLN A 93 0.35 8.07 -6.92
C GLN A 93 0.20 7.61 -5.46
N THR A 94 0.17 8.53 -4.48
CA THR A 94 -0.10 8.18 -3.08
C THR A 94 -1.55 7.82 -2.79
N ILE A 95 -2.46 8.03 -3.74
CA ILE A 95 -3.84 7.53 -3.73
C ILE A 95 -3.93 6.23 -4.55
N VAL A 96 -3.28 6.22 -5.71
CA VAL A 96 -3.39 5.12 -6.68
C VAL A 96 -2.65 3.86 -6.23
N VAL A 97 -1.36 3.97 -5.91
CA VAL A 97 -0.47 2.83 -5.65
C VAL A 97 -0.79 2.11 -4.34
N PRO A 98 -0.87 2.79 -3.17
CA PRO A 98 -1.08 2.10 -1.89
C PRO A 98 -2.54 1.72 -1.62
N TYR A 99 -3.52 2.32 -2.33
CA TYR A 99 -4.94 2.11 -2.04
C TYR A 99 -5.73 1.59 -3.24
N LEU A 100 -5.85 2.36 -4.32
CA LEU A 100 -6.79 2.04 -5.40
C LEU A 100 -6.41 0.75 -6.15
N ILE A 101 -5.14 0.58 -6.52
CA ILE A 101 -4.67 -0.63 -7.19
C ILE A 101 -4.94 -1.88 -6.32
N PRO A 102 -4.51 -1.93 -5.04
CA PRO A 102 -4.85 -3.06 -4.17
C PRO A 102 -6.35 -3.33 -4.04
N MET A 103 -7.21 -2.31 -4.00
CA MET A 103 -8.67 -2.53 -3.95
C MET A 103 -9.21 -3.20 -5.21
N LEU A 104 -8.71 -2.82 -6.39
CA LEU A 104 -9.12 -3.43 -7.65
C LEU A 104 -8.61 -4.87 -7.77
N GLU A 105 -7.35 -5.11 -7.43
CA GLU A 105 -6.72 -6.44 -7.45
C GLU A 105 -7.35 -7.38 -6.41
N ASN A 106 -7.69 -6.89 -5.22
CA ASN A 106 -8.42 -7.67 -4.20
C ASN A 106 -9.89 -7.94 -4.57
N ALA A 107 -10.45 -7.17 -5.49
CA ALA A 107 -11.70 -7.48 -6.15
C ALA A 107 -11.53 -8.40 -7.37
N GLY A 108 -10.30 -8.83 -7.72
CA GLY A 108 -10.02 -9.81 -8.77
C GLY A 108 -9.64 -9.22 -10.13
N ALA A 109 -9.50 -7.90 -10.23
CA ALA A 109 -9.08 -7.26 -11.48
C ALA A 109 -7.59 -7.51 -11.77
N ASN A 110 -7.26 -7.59 -13.05
CA ASN A 110 -5.90 -7.40 -13.56
C ASN A 110 -5.71 -5.90 -13.84
N VAL A 111 -4.81 -5.24 -13.12
CA VAL A 111 -4.55 -3.80 -13.27
C VAL A 111 -3.24 -3.57 -13.99
N PHE A 112 -3.30 -2.90 -15.14
CA PHE A 112 -2.14 -2.44 -15.88
C PHE A 112 -1.89 -0.95 -15.60
N THR A 113 -0.63 -0.57 -15.39
CA THR A 113 -0.19 0.81 -15.19
C THR A 113 0.82 1.20 -16.29
N PRO A 114 0.53 2.19 -17.14
CA PRO A 114 1.49 2.72 -18.13
C PRO A 114 2.74 3.42 -17.54
N ARG A 115 2.80 3.57 -16.22
CA ARG A 115 3.93 4.10 -15.45
C ARG A 115 4.34 3.04 -14.42
N GLU A 116 5.63 2.96 -14.09
CA GLU A 116 6.13 2.03 -13.08
C GLU A 116 5.42 2.26 -11.73
N ARG A 117 4.95 1.18 -11.10
CA ARG A 117 4.16 1.21 -9.86
C ARG A 117 4.97 0.85 -8.61
N ASP A 118 6.16 0.28 -8.77
CA ASP A 118 6.97 -0.18 -7.64
C ASP A 118 7.93 0.90 -7.15
N TRP A 119 7.82 1.24 -5.86
CA TRP A 119 8.69 2.18 -5.16
C TRP A 119 9.97 1.55 -4.61
N GLN A 120 10.32 0.34 -5.07
CA GLN A 120 11.62 -0.26 -4.82
C GLN A 120 12.67 0.34 -5.77
N LYS A 121 13.67 1.03 -5.24
CA LYS A 121 14.74 1.68 -6.03
C LYS A 121 15.72 0.69 -6.62
N HIS A 122 15.86 -0.48 -6.02
CA HIS A 122 16.70 -1.55 -6.54
C HIS A 122 15.98 -2.30 -7.65
N GLU A 123 16.72 -2.67 -8.69
CA GLU A 123 16.24 -3.54 -9.75
C GLU A 123 17.28 -4.62 -10.01
N VAL A 124 16.83 -5.88 -9.98
CA VAL A 124 17.63 -7.03 -10.38
C VAL A 124 16.86 -7.76 -11.48
N ILE A 125 17.52 -8.00 -12.61
CA ILE A 125 16.95 -8.76 -13.71
C ILE A 125 17.78 -10.02 -13.87
N VAL A 126 17.09 -11.15 -14.02
CA VAL A 126 17.68 -12.43 -14.37
C VAL A 126 17.20 -12.79 -15.77
N ASP A 127 18.14 -13.01 -16.68
CA ASP A 127 17.88 -13.17 -18.11
C ASP A 127 18.52 -14.46 -18.64
N ASN A 128 17.92 -15.09 -19.65
CA ASN A 128 18.49 -16.30 -20.26
C ASN A 128 19.71 -16.05 -21.16
N ASP A 129 19.97 -14.79 -21.54
CA ASP A 129 21.13 -14.35 -22.32
C ASP A 129 22.29 -13.83 -21.45
N ASP A 130 22.19 -13.90 -20.13
CA ASP A 130 23.27 -13.53 -19.21
C ASP A 130 24.52 -14.39 -19.50
N GLU A 131 25.69 -13.75 -19.68
CA GLU A 131 26.91 -14.43 -20.14
C GLU A 131 27.46 -15.46 -19.14
N ARG A 132 27.14 -15.29 -17.85
CA ARG A 132 27.61 -16.15 -16.74
C ARG A 132 26.51 -16.28 -15.69
N PRO A 133 25.43 -17.03 -15.99
CA PRO A 133 24.29 -17.06 -15.09
C PRO A 133 24.61 -17.78 -13.77
N GLY A 134 25.51 -18.77 -13.80
CA GLY A 134 25.76 -19.58 -12.61
C GLY A 134 24.46 -20.22 -12.12
N THR A 135 24.04 -19.90 -10.88
CA THR A 135 22.75 -20.33 -10.32
C THR A 135 21.61 -19.34 -10.56
N SER A 136 21.89 -18.15 -11.12
CA SER A 136 20.84 -17.15 -11.35
C SER A 136 19.82 -17.64 -12.38
N TYR A 137 20.28 -18.32 -13.43
CA TYR A 137 19.42 -18.89 -14.46
C TYR A 137 19.74 -20.37 -14.69
N LEU A 138 18.72 -21.23 -14.59
CA LEU A 138 18.87 -22.68 -14.75
C LEU A 138 17.69 -23.29 -15.53
N GLU A 139 17.99 -24.04 -16.60
CA GLU A 139 17.03 -24.88 -17.32
C GLU A 139 17.14 -26.35 -16.88
N ILE A 140 16.01 -26.99 -16.58
CA ILE A 140 15.93 -28.42 -16.29
C ILE A 140 14.99 -29.08 -17.30
N ASN A 141 15.53 -30.01 -18.10
CA ASN A 141 14.83 -30.72 -19.17
C ASN A 141 14.47 -32.14 -18.74
N VAL A 142 13.18 -32.43 -18.57
CA VAL A 142 12.66 -33.76 -18.21
C VAL A 142 11.60 -34.24 -19.21
N ASN A 143 10.53 -33.47 -19.40
CA ASN A 143 9.41 -33.83 -20.27
C ASN A 143 9.15 -32.71 -21.30
N GLY A 144 10.14 -32.52 -22.18
CA GLY A 144 10.19 -31.45 -23.20
C GLY A 144 11.45 -30.62 -23.01
N ASN A 145 12.17 -30.31 -24.08
CA ASN A 145 13.39 -29.50 -23.98
C ASN A 145 13.03 -28.02 -24.12
N TRP A 146 13.70 -27.18 -23.32
CA TRP A 146 13.77 -25.75 -23.56
C TRP A 146 14.71 -25.47 -24.72
N GLU A 147 14.20 -24.76 -25.72
CA GLU A 147 14.91 -24.40 -26.94
C GLU A 147 14.70 -22.91 -27.23
N LYS A 148 15.51 -22.35 -28.11
CA LYS A 148 15.38 -20.95 -28.50
C LYS A 148 14.08 -20.75 -29.29
N ALA A 149 13.23 -19.83 -28.82
CA ALA A 149 12.05 -19.38 -29.54
C ALA A 149 12.44 -18.57 -30.80
N PRO A 150 11.59 -18.57 -31.85
CA PRO A 150 11.90 -17.83 -33.07
C PRO A 150 11.83 -16.30 -32.89
N GLN A 151 11.08 -15.82 -31.89
CA GLN A 151 10.96 -14.42 -31.55
C GLN A 151 12.14 -13.95 -30.68
N LYS A 152 12.49 -12.67 -30.84
CA LYS A 152 13.48 -12.00 -29.98
C LYS A 152 12.94 -11.83 -28.56
N GLY A 153 13.84 -11.79 -27.60
CA GLY A 153 13.57 -11.54 -26.18
C GLY A 153 14.18 -10.23 -25.70
N PHE A 154 13.97 -9.96 -24.42
CA PHE A 154 14.69 -8.96 -23.65
C PHE A 154 16.17 -9.34 -23.52
N ALA A 155 17.03 -8.34 -23.48
CA ALA A 155 18.39 -8.48 -22.96
C ALA A 155 18.85 -7.16 -22.36
N ASN A 156 19.36 -7.20 -21.14
CA ASN A 156 19.87 -6.00 -20.46
C ASN A 156 21.34 -5.72 -20.80
N ARG A 157 21.62 -5.24 -22.01
CA ARG A 157 23.01 -5.04 -22.50
C ARG A 157 23.66 -3.75 -22.00
N LYS A 158 22.88 -2.79 -21.49
CA LYS A 158 23.35 -1.44 -21.11
C LYS A 158 22.77 -1.01 -19.77
N SER A 159 23.52 -0.20 -19.02
CA SER A 159 23.00 0.47 -17.83
C SER A 159 22.18 1.72 -18.16
N ILE A 160 22.40 2.33 -19.33
CA ILE A 160 21.71 3.52 -19.82
C ILE A 160 21.34 3.30 -21.28
N TYR A 161 20.10 3.63 -21.65
CA TYR A 161 19.58 3.51 -23.01
C TYR A 161 19.32 4.89 -23.60
N SER A 162 19.72 5.09 -24.85
CA SER A 162 19.36 6.26 -25.63
C SER A 162 17.90 6.17 -26.09
N ASP A 163 17.31 7.31 -26.42
CA ASP A 163 15.95 7.33 -26.96
C ASP A 163 15.84 6.47 -28.24
N GLY A 164 14.74 5.74 -28.36
CA GLY A 164 14.50 4.80 -29.46
C GLY A 164 15.07 3.39 -29.28
N GLU A 165 15.97 3.18 -28.32
CA GLU A 165 16.51 1.85 -28.07
C GLU A 165 15.51 0.95 -27.34
N ASN A 166 15.28 -0.25 -27.89
CA ASN A 166 14.34 -1.22 -27.33
C ASN A 166 15.09 -2.48 -26.86
N PRO A 167 15.17 -2.75 -25.54
CA PRO A 167 15.88 -3.92 -25.02
C PRO A 167 15.18 -5.26 -25.35
N PHE A 168 13.87 -5.25 -25.65
CA PHE A 168 13.11 -6.43 -26.10
C PHE A 168 13.41 -6.85 -27.55
N GLN A 169 14.35 -6.17 -28.21
CA GLN A 169 14.82 -6.50 -29.56
C GLN A 169 16.30 -6.95 -29.58
N GLN A 170 16.90 -7.13 -28.40
CA GLN A 170 18.34 -7.36 -28.21
C GLN A 170 18.67 -8.77 -27.69
N GLY A 171 17.67 -9.52 -27.23
CA GLY A 171 17.87 -10.86 -26.65
C GLY A 171 17.12 -11.99 -27.36
N THR A 172 17.02 -13.11 -26.67
CA THR A 172 16.40 -14.36 -27.12
C THR A 172 15.40 -14.85 -26.10
N CYS A 173 14.31 -15.46 -26.57
CA CYS A 173 13.33 -16.10 -25.70
C CYS A 173 13.49 -17.62 -25.75
N ARG A 174 13.07 -18.31 -24.70
CA ARG A 174 13.09 -19.77 -24.56
C ARG A 174 11.68 -20.35 -24.69
N MET A 175 11.55 -21.54 -25.27
CA MET A 175 10.27 -22.22 -25.44
C MET A 175 10.38 -23.72 -25.21
N ALA A 176 9.32 -24.34 -24.69
CA ALA A 176 9.21 -25.78 -24.55
C ALA A 176 7.79 -26.26 -24.89
N PRO A 177 7.63 -27.48 -25.44
CA PRO A 177 6.31 -28.09 -25.64
C PRO A 177 5.66 -28.35 -24.28
N SER A 178 4.35 -28.13 -24.20
CA SER A 178 3.60 -28.31 -22.96
C SER A 178 3.41 -29.79 -22.58
N THR A 179 3.36 -30.07 -21.27
CA THR A 179 3.17 -31.42 -20.74
C THR A 179 2.10 -31.50 -19.64
N LYS A 180 1.45 -32.67 -19.53
CA LYS A 180 0.55 -33.04 -18.42
C LYS A 180 1.20 -33.96 -17.40
N ARG A 181 2.47 -34.34 -17.61
CA ARG A 181 3.19 -35.30 -16.75
C ARG A 181 3.57 -34.64 -15.42
N LYS A 182 3.71 -35.44 -14.36
CA LYS A 182 3.98 -34.97 -12.99
C LYS A 182 5.35 -34.28 -12.81
N ASN A 183 6.32 -34.59 -13.67
CA ASN A 183 7.66 -34.02 -13.63
C ASN A 183 7.86 -33.12 -14.86
N PRO A 184 7.34 -31.89 -14.87
CA PRO A 184 7.54 -30.98 -15.99
C PRO A 184 9.01 -30.54 -16.09
N SER A 185 9.40 -30.10 -17.27
CA SER A 185 10.62 -29.30 -17.44
C SER A 185 10.38 -27.91 -16.85
N LEU A 186 11.44 -27.26 -16.36
CA LEU A 186 11.33 -25.96 -15.70
C LEU A 186 12.51 -25.05 -16.00
N VAL A 187 12.30 -23.75 -15.80
CA VAL A 187 13.36 -22.74 -15.75
C VAL A 187 13.28 -22.02 -14.40
N SER A 188 14.42 -21.82 -13.76
CA SER A 188 14.55 -21.10 -12.49
C SER A 188 15.30 -19.79 -12.70
N TYR A 189 14.73 -18.70 -12.15
CA TYR A 189 15.27 -17.34 -12.14
C TYR A 189 15.52 -16.89 -10.69
N GLN A 190 16.76 -16.87 -10.24
CA GLN A 190 17.19 -16.63 -8.86
C GLN A 190 18.04 -15.34 -8.78
N PRO A 191 17.48 -14.21 -8.33
CA PRO A 191 18.21 -12.95 -8.22
C PRO A 191 19.17 -12.94 -7.03
N SER A 192 20.27 -12.19 -7.15
CA SER A 192 21.06 -11.72 -6.01
C SER A 192 20.57 -10.34 -5.58
N LEU A 193 19.71 -10.27 -4.57
CA LEU A 193 19.10 -9.01 -4.13
C LEU A 193 20.04 -8.22 -3.20
N PRO A 194 20.23 -6.90 -3.41
CA PRO A 194 21.18 -6.11 -2.62
C PRO A 194 20.72 -5.90 -1.17
N GLN A 195 19.42 -5.97 -0.90
CA GLN A 195 18.85 -5.83 0.44
C GLN A 195 17.55 -6.62 0.57
N ALA A 196 17.16 -6.93 1.81
CA ALA A 196 15.84 -7.49 2.09
C ALA A 196 14.77 -6.42 1.90
N GLY A 197 13.56 -6.83 1.51
CA GLY A 197 12.42 -5.92 1.38
C GLY A 197 11.39 -6.38 0.36
N LYS A 198 10.47 -5.47 0.05
CA LYS A 198 9.42 -5.70 -0.95
C LYS A 198 9.93 -5.41 -2.35
N TYR A 199 9.74 -6.35 -3.25
CA TYR A 199 10.05 -6.24 -4.68
C TYR A 199 8.85 -6.64 -5.50
N ALA A 200 8.42 -5.80 -6.44
CA ALA A 200 7.54 -6.24 -7.52
C ALA A 200 8.26 -7.28 -8.38
N VAL A 201 7.54 -8.33 -8.76
CA VAL A 201 8.03 -9.38 -9.66
C VAL A 201 7.31 -9.23 -10.99
N TYR A 202 8.09 -9.00 -12.04
CA TYR A 202 7.64 -8.97 -13.42
C TYR A 202 8.28 -10.11 -14.19
N VAL A 203 7.51 -10.75 -15.06
CA VAL A 203 8.01 -11.78 -15.98
C VAL A 203 7.88 -11.30 -17.42
N SER A 204 8.72 -11.80 -18.31
CA SER A 204 8.53 -11.66 -19.75
C SER A 204 8.54 -13.01 -20.46
N TYR A 205 7.87 -13.02 -21.61
CA TYR A 205 7.70 -14.16 -22.49
C TYR A 205 7.28 -13.66 -23.89
N GLN A 206 7.27 -14.55 -24.88
CA GLN A 206 6.77 -14.25 -26.23
C GLN A 206 5.49 -15.01 -26.53
N THR A 207 4.52 -14.32 -27.13
CA THR A 207 3.32 -14.99 -27.68
C THR A 207 3.67 -15.60 -29.03
N VAL A 208 3.49 -16.91 -29.14
CA VAL A 208 3.81 -17.70 -30.34
C VAL A 208 2.60 -18.52 -30.77
N GLU A 209 2.68 -19.10 -31.97
CA GLU A 209 1.63 -20.03 -32.40
C GLU A 209 1.50 -21.16 -31.35
N LYS A 210 0.26 -21.45 -30.95
CA LYS A 210 -0.06 -22.46 -29.93
C LYS A 210 0.44 -22.14 -28.51
N SER A 211 0.71 -20.88 -28.15
CA SER A 211 0.94 -20.50 -26.74
C SER A 211 -0.13 -21.03 -25.79
N VAL A 212 0.26 -21.46 -24.60
CA VAL A 212 -0.66 -21.84 -23.53
C VAL A 212 -1.41 -20.62 -22.96
N ASP A 213 -2.57 -20.86 -22.37
CA ASP A 213 -3.33 -19.87 -21.59
C ASP A 213 -3.25 -20.12 -20.07
N ASP A 214 -2.31 -20.96 -19.63
CA ASP A 214 -2.01 -21.32 -18.23
C ASP A 214 -0.54 -21.66 -18.00
N ALA A 215 0.37 -20.81 -18.48
CA ALA A 215 1.77 -20.94 -18.08
C ALA A 215 1.87 -20.78 -16.56
N GLN A 216 2.49 -21.75 -15.89
CA GLN A 216 2.59 -21.76 -14.44
C GLN A 216 3.91 -21.13 -14.00
N TYR A 217 3.80 -20.04 -13.25
CA TYR A 217 4.94 -19.40 -12.56
C TYR A 217 4.79 -19.61 -11.05
N ILE A 218 5.89 -19.88 -10.36
CA ILE A 218 5.95 -20.08 -8.90
C ILE A 218 6.97 -19.08 -8.36
N VAL A 219 6.50 -18.14 -7.54
CA VAL A 219 7.37 -17.20 -6.82
C VAL A 219 7.70 -17.78 -5.46
N TYR A 220 8.97 -18.07 -5.22
CA TYR A 220 9.51 -18.42 -3.91
C TYR A 220 9.94 -17.12 -3.22
N HIS A 221 9.44 -16.86 -2.01
CA HIS A 221 9.73 -15.64 -1.25
C HIS A 221 9.70 -15.93 0.26
N LYS A 222 10.75 -15.58 1.00
CA LYS A 222 10.89 -15.80 2.46
C LYS A 222 10.35 -17.16 2.96
N GLY A 223 10.74 -18.25 2.31
CA GLY A 223 10.33 -19.61 2.67
C GLY A 223 8.88 -19.98 2.30
N GLN A 224 8.17 -19.13 1.55
CA GLN A 224 6.83 -19.36 1.04
C GLN A 224 6.83 -19.52 -0.48
N GLU A 225 5.77 -20.13 -1.02
CA GLU A 225 5.56 -20.31 -2.46
C GLU A 225 4.19 -19.75 -2.87
N THR A 226 4.16 -18.88 -3.88
CA THR A 226 2.92 -18.36 -4.47
C THR A 226 2.89 -18.69 -5.97
N THR A 227 1.85 -19.39 -6.40
CA THR A 227 1.71 -19.89 -7.77
C THR A 227 0.76 -19.02 -8.59
N PHE A 228 1.14 -18.75 -9.83
CA PHE A 228 0.39 -17.95 -10.80
C PHE A 228 0.14 -18.74 -12.08
N SER A 229 -0.99 -18.47 -12.72
CA SER A 229 -1.30 -18.84 -14.10
C SER A 229 -1.23 -17.59 -14.95
N VAL A 230 -0.43 -17.61 -16.01
CA VAL A 230 -0.27 -16.53 -16.98
C VAL A 230 -0.78 -16.97 -18.36
N ASN A 231 -1.64 -16.16 -18.96
CA ASN A 231 -2.15 -16.40 -20.30
C ASN A 231 -1.16 -15.87 -21.36
N GLN A 232 -0.33 -16.76 -21.91
CA GLN A 232 0.71 -16.39 -22.88
C GLN A 232 0.20 -16.19 -24.31
N GLN A 233 -1.12 -16.24 -24.53
CA GLN A 233 -1.74 -15.88 -25.81
C GLN A 233 -1.91 -14.36 -25.98
N MET A 234 -1.54 -13.59 -24.97
CA MET A 234 -1.62 -12.13 -24.93
C MET A 234 -0.39 -11.57 -24.20
N GLY A 235 -0.11 -10.28 -24.34
CA GLY A 235 0.87 -9.56 -23.52
C GLY A 235 2.33 -10.02 -23.66
N GLY A 236 2.70 -10.68 -24.76
CA GLY A 236 4.11 -11.05 -25.02
C GLY A 236 4.99 -9.85 -25.39
N GLY A 237 6.30 -9.94 -25.10
CA GLY A 237 7.30 -8.94 -25.46
C GLY A 237 7.28 -7.66 -24.63
N THR A 238 6.85 -7.75 -23.37
CA THR A 238 6.81 -6.65 -22.40
C THR A 238 6.92 -7.21 -20.96
N TRP A 239 6.90 -6.35 -19.94
CA TRP A 239 6.90 -6.75 -18.53
C TRP A 239 5.48 -7.04 -18.04
N VAL A 240 5.27 -8.25 -17.50
CA VAL A 240 3.99 -8.71 -16.95
C VAL A 240 4.10 -8.85 -15.43
N TYR A 241 3.32 -8.06 -14.69
CA TYR A 241 3.33 -8.05 -13.23
C TYR A 241 2.66 -9.29 -12.63
N LEU A 242 3.34 -9.99 -11.72
CA LEU A 242 2.76 -11.11 -10.96
C LEU A 242 2.27 -10.67 -9.58
N GLY A 243 3.01 -9.79 -8.91
CA GLY A 243 2.75 -9.41 -7.53
C GLY A 243 3.97 -8.73 -6.90
N THR A 244 3.83 -8.31 -5.64
CA THR A 244 4.92 -7.76 -4.84
C THR A 244 5.11 -8.63 -3.61
N PHE A 245 6.36 -9.05 -3.37
CA PHE A 245 6.70 -10.04 -2.34
C PHE A 245 7.86 -9.56 -1.48
N ASP A 246 7.92 -10.03 -0.25
CA ASP A 246 9.03 -9.79 0.66
C ASP A 246 10.12 -10.83 0.39
N PHE A 247 11.34 -10.38 0.09
CA PHE A 247 12.51 -11.23 -0.12
C PHE A 247 13.59 -10.94 0.92
N ASP A 248 14.49 -11.91 1.11
CA ASP A 248 15.72 -11.71 1.87
C ASP A 248 16.82 -11.09 0.98
N ALA A 249 17.86 -10.53 1.58
CA ALA A 249 19.04 -10.13 0.82
C ALA A 249 19.81 -11.36 0.29
N GLY A 250 20.61 -11.16 -0.75
CA GLY A 250 21.43 -12.20 -1.38
C GLY A 250 20.65 -13.06 -2.37
N ASP A 251 21.22 -14.22 -2.67
CA ASP A 251 20.86 -15.12 -3.78
C ASP A 251 20.40 -16.49 -3.29
N ASN A 252 19.78 -16.58 -2.11
CA ASN A 252 19.35 -17.85 -1.56
C ASN A 252 18.21 -18.49 -2.42
N PRO A 253 18.02 -19.83 -2.39
CA PRO A 253 17.05 -20.51 -3.26
C PRO A 253 15.58 -20.21 -2.91
N TYR A 254 15.31 -19.55 -1.78
CA TYR A 254 13.98 -19.03 -1.45
C TYR A 254 13.72 -17.63 -2.02
N ASN A 255 14.69 -17.06 -2.75
CA ASN A 255 14.52 -15.89 -3.60
C ASN A 255 14.56 -16.34 -5.06
N ARG A 256 13.43 -16.79 -5.63
CA ARG A 256 13.42 -17.17 -7.06
C ARG A 256 12.03 -17.21 -7.68
N VAL A 257 11.98 -17.16 -9.01
CA VAL A 257 10.78 -17.44 -9.81
C VAL A 257 11.05 -18.67 -10.67
N VAL A 258 10.14 -19.64 -10.63
CA VAL A 258 10.21 -20.85 -11.45
C VAL A 258 9.05 -20.86 -12.43
N ILE A 259 9.32 -21.11 -13.71
CA ILE A 259 8.29 -21.42 -14.70
C ILE A 259 8.38 -22.89 -15.08
N THR A 260 7.23 -23.56 -15.23
CA THR A 260 7.16 -24.96 -15.70
C THR A 260 6.53 -25.03 -17.09
N ASN A 261 6.88 -26.06 -17.87
CA ASN A 261 6.16 -26.37 -19.11
C ASN A 261 4.85 -27.17 -18.86
N GLN A 262 4.37 -27.22 -17.61
CA GLN A 262 3.14 -27.92 -17.26
C GLN A 262 1.93 -27.10 -17.72
N SER A 263 0.96 -27.77 -18.36
CA SER A 263 -0.30 -27.13 -18.77
C SER A 263 -1.43 -28.15 -18.85
N ARG A 264 -2.68 -27.66 -18.71
CA ARG A 264 -3.88 -28.47 -18.95
C ARG A 264 -4.07 -28.85 -20.42
N LYS A 265 -3.30 -28.29 -21.35
CA LYS A 265 -3.40 -28.55 -22.79
C LYS A 265 -2.11 -29.21 -23.29
N LYS A 266 -2.23 -30.32 -24.05
CA LYS A 266 -1.11 -30.95 -24.77
C LYS A 266 -0.89 -30.25 -26.10
N HIS A 267 0.30 -30.42 -26.70
CA HIS A 267 0.65 -29.88 -28.03
C HIS A 267 0.51 -28.34 -28.11
N ARG A 268 0.77 -27.66 -26.99
CA ARG A 268 0.89 -26.20 -26.89
C ARG A 268 2.34 -25.85 -26.54
N VAL A 269 2.64 -24.57 -26.49
CA VAL A 269 3.99 -24.06 -26.20
C VAL A 269 3.94 -23.18 -24.96
N VAL A 270 4.91 -23.36 -24.07
CA VAL A 270 5.22 -22.43 -22.98
C VAL A 270 6.48 -21.68 -23.37
N THR A 271 6.48 -20.36 -23.24
CA THR A 271 7.65 -19.50 -23.48
C THR A 271 8.10 -18.80 -22.20
N THR A 272 9.36 -18.40 -22.14
CA THR A 272 9.92 -17.60 -21.03
C THR A 272 11.14 -16.85 -21.50
N ASP A 273 11.41 -15.69 -20.92
CA ASP A 273 12.46 -14.78 -21.35
C ASP A 273 13.26 -14.34 -20.10
N ALA A 274 12.88 -13.21 -19.50
CA ALA A 274 13.52 -12.66 -18.30
C ALA A 274 12.55 -12.47 -17.12
N VAL A 275 13.11 -12.34 -15.91
CA VAL A 275 12.38 -11.97 -14.70
C VAL A 275 13.03 -10.74 -14.05
N ARG A 276 12.22 -9.74 -13.72
CA ARG A 276 12.62 -8.46 -13.11
C ARG A 276 12.07 -8.34 -11.70
N PHE A 277 12.94 -8.04 -10.74
CA PHE A 277 12.64 -7.83 -9.34
C PHE A 277 12.89 -6.36 -8.97
N GLY A 278 11.83 -5.64 -8.59
CA GLY A 278 11.90 -4.24 -8.21
C GLY A 278 11.58 -3.25 -9.34
N GLY A 279 11.34 -1.99 -8.95
CA GLY A 279 10.97 -0.90 -9.86
C GLY A 279 12.17 -0.17 -10.49
N GLY A 280 13.30 -0.13 -9.78
CA GLY A 280 14.56 0.41 -10.29
C GLY A 280 14.63 1.93 -10.37
N MET A 281 15.80 2.40 -10.84
CA MET A 281 16.06 3.79 -11.16
C MET A 281 15.82 4.07 -12.65
N GLY A 282 15.53 5.33 -12.98
CA GLY A 282 15.42 5.78 -14.36
C GLY A 282 16.73 5.61 -15.13
N ASN A 283 16.64 4.97 -16.30
CA ASN A 283 17.80 4.59 -17.13
C ASN A 283 17.68 5.05 -18.59
N ILE A 284 16.67 5.86 -18.93
CA ILE A 284 16.50 6.41 -20.27
C ILE A 284 17.13 7.80 -20.33
N GLN A 285 18.12 7.96 -21.20
CA GLN A 285 18.87 9.21 -21.33
C GLN A 285 18.12 10.24 -22.18
N ARG A 286 18.08 11.49 -21.70
CA ARG A 286 17.60 12.68 -22.43
C ARG A 286 18.59 13.82 -22.25
N GLY A 287 18.94 14.50 -23.34
CA GLY A 287 19.88 15.63 -23.30
C GLY A 287 21.23 15.33 -22.64
N GLY A 288 21.72 14.09 -22.76
CA GLY A 288 23.01 13.66 -22.22
C GLY A 288 22.97 13.09 -20.80
N THR A 289 21.84 13.16 -20.08
CA THR A 289 21.74 12.62 -18.70
C THR A 289 20.49 11.77 -18.52
N VAL A 290 20.50 10.90 -17.50
CA VAL A 290 19.27 10.30 -16.95
C VAL A 290 18.65 11.24 -15.91
N SER A 291 17.41 10.97 -15.49
CA SER A 291 16.69 11.82 -14.53
C SER A 291 17.28 11.84 -13.12
N GLY A 292 17.97 10.76 -12.72
CA GLY A 292 18.41 10.54 -11.34
C GLY A 292 17.29 10.14 -10.38
N MET A 293 16.06 9.93 -10.87
CA MET A 293 14.90 9.59 -10.06
C MET A 293 14.58 8.08 -10.09
N PRO A 294 13.91 7.54 -9.07
CA PRO A 294 13.30 6.21 -9.17
C PRO A 294 12.35 6.15 -10.35
N ARG A 295 12.29 5.03 -11.07
CA ARG A 295 11.51 4.92 -12.32
C ARG A 295 10.01 5.17 -12.10
N ALA A 296 9.49 4.82 -10.93
CA ALA A 296 8.11 5.12 -10.53
C ALA A 296 7.79 6.63 -10.46
N ILE A 297 8.80 7.50 -10.42
CA ILE A 297 8.65 8.96 -10.35
C ILE A 297 8.69 9.61 -11.74
N GLU A 298 9.28 8.93 -12.72
CA GLU A 298 9.42 9.44 -14.08
C GLU A 298 8.09 9.42 -14.85
N GLY A 299 8.03 10.23 -15.92
CA GLY A 299 6.92 10.15 -16.88
C GLY A 299 6.78 8.77 -17.53
N ALA A 300 5.55 8.41 -17.90
CA ALA A 300 5.21 7.15 -18.55
C ALA A 300 5.99 6.90 -19.85
N ARG A 301 6.47 7.96 -20.52
CA ARG A 301 7.29 7.88 -21.73
C ARG A 301 8.51 6.96 -21.54
N TYR A 302 9.23 7.16 -20.44
CA TYR A 302 10.49 6.47 -20.18
C TYR A 302 10.26 5.02 -19.79
N TYR A 303 9.24 4.76 -18.98
CA TYR A 303 8.83 3.39 -18.66
C TYR A 303 8.33 2.65 -19.90
N ALA A 304 7.58 3.29 -20.80
CA ALA A 304 7.12 2.64 -22.02
C ALA A 304 8.28 2.16 -22.91
N GLN A 305 9.36 2.95 -23.04
CA GLN A 305 10.58 2.50 -23.69
C GLN A 305 11.20 1.30 -22.96
N TRP A 306 11.34 1.39 -21.64
CA TRP A 306 11.90 0.30 -20.83
C TRP A 306 11.07 -0.99 -20.88
N ALA A 307 9.75 -0.87 -21.03
CA ALA A 307 8.80 -1.96 -21.20
C ALA A 307 8.69 -2.45 -22.65
N GLY A 308 9.58 -2.00 -23.54
CA GLY A 308 9.71 -2.50 -24.90
C GLY A 308 8.66 -2.01 -25.88
N MET A 309 7.94 -0.94 -25.55
CA MET A 309 6.93 -0.40 -26.47
C MET A 309 7.59 0.11 -27.77
N PRO A 310 6.94 -0.07 -28.93
CA PRO A 310 7.45 0.49 -30.18
C PRO A 310 7.63 2.02 -30.09
N TYR A 311 8.63 2.56 -30.78
CA TYR A 311 8.96 3.99 -30.73
C TYR A 311 7.75 4.90 -31.05
N SER A 312 6.91 4.50 -32.01
CA SER A 312 5.70 5.24 -32.38
C SER A 312 4.63 5.32 -31.27
N ILE A 313 4.67 4.40 -30.30
CA ILE A 313 3.75 4.38 -29.16
C ILE A 313 4.17 5.41 -28.11
N TYR A 314 5.45 5.44 -27.75
CA TYR A 314 5.92 6.31 -26.68
C TYR A 314 6.53 7.63 -27.13
N SER A 315 6.86 7.79 -28.42
CA SER A 315 7.34 9.05 -28.97
C SER A 315 6.55 9.50 -30.20
N GLY A 316 5.31 9.93 -29.95
CA GLY A 316 4.43 10.45 -31.00
C GLY A 316 4.92 11.76 -31.62
N ASN A 317 5.75 12.51 -30.90
CA ASN A 317 6.38 13.75 -31.37
C ASN A 317 7.82 13.55 -31.84
N GLY A 318 8.24 12.32 -32.13
CA GLY A 318 9.55 12.01 -32.70
C GLY A 318 10.76 12.33 -31.81
N GLY A 319 10.56 12.45 -30.50
CA GLY A 319 11.61 12.75 -29.54
C GLY A 319 11.77 14.24 -29.21
N GLU A 320 10.92 15.11 -29.76
CA GLU A 320 11.07 16.57 -29.60
C GLU A 320 10.23 17.16 -28.44
N ASN A 321 9.25 16.41 -27.92
CA ASN A 321 8.36 16.88 -26.87
C ASN A 321 7.99 15.76 -25.88
N ASP A 322 8.84 15.54 -24.88
CA ASP A 322 8.64 14.50 -23.87
C ASP A 322 7.36 14.68 -23.06
N TYR A 323 6.96 15.92 -22.78
CA TYR A 323 5.74 16.19 -22.02
C TYR A 323 4.49 15.80 -22.83
N GLY A 324 4.45 16.20 -24.10
CA GLY A 324 3.39 15.78 -25.02
C GLY A 324 3.38 14.25 -25.20
N ASP A 325 4.55 13.64 -25.28
CA ASP A 325 4.70 12.19 -25.36
C ASP A 325 4.21 11.48 -24.09
N ASP A 326 4.55 11.97 -22.89
CA ASP A 326 4.10 11.44 -21.60
C ASP A 326 2.57 11.44 -21.44
N VAL A 327 1.91 12.51 -21.88
CA VAL A 327 0.44 12.61 -21.84
C VAL A 327 -0.19 11.60 -22.80
N ASN A 328 0.40 11.39 -23.98
CA ASN A 328 -0.17 10.53 -25.01
C ASN A 328 0.12 9.04 -24.81
N VAL A 329 1.32 8.71 -24.31
CA VAL A 329 1.81 7.32 -24.24
C VAL A 329 0.96 6.45 -23.32
N ARG A 330 0.38 6.99 -22.26
CA ARG A 330 -0.46 6.24 -21.32
C ARG A 330 -1.63 5.56 -22.03
N SER A 331 -2.33 6.32 -22.86
CA SER A 331 -3.42 5.80 -23.70
C SER A 331 -2.90 4.93 -24.84
N LYS A 332 -1.82 5.33 -25.52
CA LYS A 332 -1.27 4.57 -26.65
C LYS A 332 -0.73 3.19 -26.23
N MET A 333 -0.06 3.10 -25.09
CA MET A 333 0.43 1.85 -24.51
C MET A 333 -0.74 0.94 -24.10
N THR A 334 -1.80 1.52 -23.53
CA THR A 334 -3.05 0.82 -23.24
C THR A 334 -3.66 0.23 -24.52
N ASN A 335 -3.78 1.04 -25.58
CA ASN A 335 -4.32 0.61 -26.87
C ASN A 335 -3.45 -0.46 -27.54
N TRP A 336 -2.12 -0.34 -27.45
CA TRP A 336 -1.18 -1.34 -27.98
C TRP A 336 -1.33 -2.69 -27.27
N LEU A 337 -1.45 -2.68 -25.94
CA LEU A 337 -1.73 -3.90 -25.19
C LEU A 337 -3.09 -4.50 -25.57
N ALA A 338 -4.09 -3.64 -25.77
CA ALA A 338 -5.46 -4.07 -26.01
C ALA A 338 -5.79 -4.45 -27.46
N GLY A 339 -5.03 -3.97 -28.44
CA GLY A 339 -5.27 -4.23 -29.86
C GLY A 339 -5.37 -5.72 -30.16
N GLY A 340 -6.42 -6.09 -30.89
CA GLY A 340 -6.76 -7.46 -31.28
C GLY A 340 -7.68 -8.18 -30.27
N SER A 341 -7.90 -7.60 -29.09
CA SER A 341 -8.89 -8.10 -28.14
C SER A 341 -10.32 -7.78 -28.57
N CYS A 342 -11.30 -8.38 -27.89
CA CYS A 342 -12.72 -8.10 -28.14
C CYS A 342 -13.14 -6.64 -27.89
N TYR A 343 -12.39 -5.89 -27.07
CA TYR A 343 -12.68 -4.49 -26.76
C TYR A 343 -11.98 -3.50 -27.69
N VAL A 344 -10.91 -3.93 -28.37
CA VAL A 344 -10.16 -3.15 -29.39
C VAL A 344 -9.89 -4.02 -30.63
N PRO A 345 -10.96 -4.46 -31.35
CA PRO A 345 -10.82 -5.48 -32.38
C PRO A 345 -10.20 -5.00 -33.70
N THR A 346 -10.19 -3.69 -33.97
CA THR A 346 -9.76 -3.15 -35.26
C THR A 346 -8.28 -2.75 -35.30
N LEU A 347 -7.63 -2.63 -34.14
CA LEU A 347 -6.19 -2.37 -34.05
C LEU A 347 -5.43 -3.67 -33.85
N SER A 348 -4.21 -3.75 -34.38
CA SER A 348 -3.26 -4.80 -34.01
C SER A 348 -2.57 -4.46 -32.70
N GLY A 349 -2.27 -5.48 -31.89
CA GLY A 349 -1.66 -5.29 -30.59
C GLY A 349 -1.38 -6.61 -29.88
N LEU A 350 -1.34 -6.57 -28.54
CA LEU A 350 -0.97 -7.71 -27.70
C LEU A 350 -2.18 -8.48 -27.13
N ASN A 351 -3.41 -8.24 -27.63
CA ASN A 351 -4.63 -8.99 -27.30
C ASN A 351 -5.04 -9.03 -25.82
N VAL A 352 -4.54 -8.14 -24.97
CA VAL A 352 -4.96 -8.05 -23.55
C VAL A 352 -6.35 -7.40 -23.49
N PRO A 353 -7.38 -8.04 -22.92
CA PRO A 353 -8.77 -7.55 -23.03
C PRO A 353 -9.08 -6.41 -22.05
N ILE A 354 -8.35 -5.29 -22.14
CA ILE A 354 -8.57 -4.09 -21.33
C ILE A 354 -9.89 -3.43 -21.72
N GLU A 355 -10.81 -3.31 -20.76
CA GLU A 355 -12.17 -2.81 -21.01
C GLU A 355 -12.46 -1.44 -20.39
N LEU A 356 -11.54 -0.89 -19.59
CA LEU A 356 -11.69 0.42 -18.96
C LEU A 356 -10.32 1.09 -18.78
N ALA A 357 -10.27 2.41 -18.99
CA ALA A 357 -9.11 3.23 -18.70
C ALA A 357 -9.45 4.38 -17.74
N LEU A 358 -8.62 4.65 -16.72
CA LEU A 358 -8.81 5.77 -15.81
C LEU A 358 -7.50 6.48 -15.51
N ALA A 359 -7.50 7.79 -15.75
CA ALA A 359 -6.44 8.70 -15.31
C ALA A 359 -6.85 9.37 -13.99
N VAL A 360 -6.02 9.27 -12.95
CA VAL A 360 -6.27 9.91 -11.65
C VAL A 360 -5.32 11.09 -11.47
N HIS A 361 -5.87 12.30 -11.48
CA HIS A 361 -5.15 13.55 -11.42
C HIS A 361 -5.50 14.37 -10.17
N SER A 362 -4.78 15.47 -9.97
CA SER A 362 -5.16 16.55 -9.08
C SER A 362 -5.03 17.87 -9.82
N ASP A 363 -6.04 18.73 -9.74
CA ASP A 363 -6.12 19.96 -10.52
C ASP A 363 -5.38 21.12 -9.82
N ALA A 364 -5.33 22.26 -10.49
CA ALA A 364 -4.90 23.53 -9.92
C ALA A 364 -6.09 24.51 -9.78
N GLY A 365 -5.90 25.54 -8.97
CA GLY A 365 -6.93 26.50 -8.58
C GLY A 365 -7.07 26.59 -7.06
N TYR A 366 -7.58 27.71 -6.56
CA TYR A 366 -7.67 27.94 -5.11
C TYR A 366 -8.90 28.77 -4.79
N SER A 367 -9.36 28.70 -3.55
CA SER A 367 -10.41 29.58 -3.05
C SER A 367 -9.80 30.84 -2.46
N PHE A 368 -10.30 32.01 -2.88
CA PHE A 368 -9.80 33.32 -2.41
C PHE A 368 -9.97 33.55 -0.90
N ASP A 369 -10.86 32.80 -0.24
CA ASP A 369 -11.07 32.88 1.21
C ASP A 369 -10.07 32.03 2.03
N GLY A 370 -9.27 31.18 1.37
CA GLY A 370 -8.37 30.22 2.02
C GLY A 370 -9.06 29.18 2.88
N LYS A 371 -10.38 29.02 2.81
CA LYS A 371 -11.17 28.17 3.71
C LYS A 371 -12.05 27.17 2.95
N SER A 372 -12.53 27.56 1.79
CA SER A 372 -13.44 26.72 1.00
C SER A 372 -12.71 25.64 0.23
N LEU A 373 -13.35 24.47 0.14
CA LEU A 373 -12.92 23.38 -0.73
C LEU A 373 -13.19 23.70 -2.19
N ILE A 374 -12.23 23.38 -3.06
CA ILE A 374 -12.42 23.37 -4.51
C ILE A 374 -13.09 22.06 -4.93
N GLY A 375 -12.57 20.92 -4.48
CA GLY A 375 -13.18 19.60 -4.68
C GLY A 375 -12.94 19.01 -6.08
N SER A 376 -13.73 17.99 -6.43
CA SER A 376 -13.46 17.14 -7.60
C SER A 376 -14.13 17.64 -8.88
N LEU A 377 -13.51 17.32 -10.02
CA LEU A 377 -14.13 17.38 -11.34
C LEU A 377 -13.79 16.12 -12.14
N ALA A 378 -14.57 15.82 -13.17
CA ALA A 378 -14.28 14.71 -14.07
C ALA A 378 -14.31 15.17 -15.53
N ILE A 379 -13.50 14.53 -16.37
CA ILE A 379 -13.36 14.85 -17.79
C ILE A 379 -13.62 13.59 -18.61
N CYS A 380 -14.32 13.77 -19.73
CA CYS A 380 -14.50 12.77 -20.77
C CYS A 380 -14.35 13.45 -22.16
N THR A 381 -14.29 12.65 -23.23
CA THR A 381 -14.32 13.16 -24.61
C THR A 381 -15.33 12.36 -25.43
N THR A 382 -16.51 12.94 -25.70
CA THR A 382 -17.53 12.25 -26.51
C THR A 382 -17.41 12.55 -28.00
N ASN A 383 -16.99 13.77 -28.37
CA ASN A 383 -16.91 14.21 -29.76
C ASN A 383 -15.55 13.89 -30.42
N TYR A 384 -15.31 12.60 -30.70
CA TYR A 384 -14.17 12.10 -31.46
C TYR A 384 -14.54 10.78 -32.15
N ASN A 385 -13.91 10.45 -33.29
CA ASN A 385 -14.20 9.25 -34.08
C ASN A 385 -15.72 8.98 -34.28
N GLY A 386 -16.47 10.02 -34.65
CA GLY A 386 -17.92 9.90 -34.86
C GLY A 386 -18.72 9.55 -33.61
N GLY A 387 -18.18 9.80 -32.41
CA GLY A 387 -18.83 9.48 -31.14
C GLY A 387 -18.72 8.01 -30.74
N ARG A 388 -17.77 7.26 -31.33
CA ARG A 388 -17.60 5.83 -31.13
C ARG A 388 -16.22 5.47 -30.55
N LEU A 389 -16.20 4.35 -29.84
CA LEU A 389 -15.00 3.63 -29.39
C LEU A 389 -14.69 2.48 -30.38
N ASN A 390 -13.55 1.81 -30.22
CA ASN A 390 -13.04 0.87 -31.22
C ASN A 390 -13.98 -0.30 -31.54
N ALA A 391 -14.60 -0.83 -30.49
CA ALA A 391 -15.60 -1.90 -30.57
C ALA A 391 -16.96 -1.44 -31.12
N GLY A 392 -17.10 -0.18 -31.56
CA GLY A 392 -18.34 0.38 -32.11
C GLY A 392 -19.35 0.88 -31.07
N ILE A 393 -19.04 0.76 -29.78
CA ILE A 393 -19.89 1.29 -28.71
C ILE A 393 -19.81 2.83 -28.65
N SER A 394 -20.83 3.48 -28.09
CA SER A 394 -20.86 4.94 -27.99
C SER A 394 -19.88 5.47 -26.93
N ARG A 395 -19.19 6.56 -27.24
CA ARG A 395 -18.38 7.32 -26.25
C ARG A 395 -19.20 7.95 -25.13
N MET A 396 -20.53 8.01 -25.25
CA MET A 396 -21.39 8.46 -24.16
C MET A 396 -21.20 7.62 -22.89
N THR A 397 -20.82 6.35 -23.03
CA THR A 397 -20.50 5.49 -21.89
C THR A 397 -19.31 6.02 -21.05
N SER A 398 -18.35 6.72 -21.66
CA SER A 398 -17.26 7.40 -20.95
C SER A 398 -17.76 8.60 -20.15
N LYS A 399 -18.79 9.30 -20.65
CA LYS A 399 -19.42 10.41 -19.95
C LYS A 399 -20.22 9.90 -18.75
N ASP A 400 -20.97 8.80 -18.91
CA ASP A 400 -21.69 8.14 -17.82
C ASP A 400 -20.69 7.74 -16.71
N PHE A 401 -19.56 7.12 -17.08
CA PHE A 401 -18.51 6.76 -16.13
C PHE A 401 -17.92 7.98 -15.40
N ALA A 402 -17.59 9.04 -16.13
CA ALA A 402 -17.06 10.28 -15.55
C ALA A 402 -18.06 10.95 -14.60
N GLU A 403 -19.35 10.94 -14.94
CA GLU A 403 -20.42 11.44 -14.08
C GLU A 403 -20.55 10.63 -12.79
N ASP A 404 -20.52 9.30 -12.89
CA ASP A 404 -20.57 8.41 -11.72
C ASP A 404 -19.40 8.61 -10.79
N LEU A 405 -18.18 8.75 -11.33
CA LEU A 405 -16.97 9.02 -10.55
C LEU A 405 -17.16 10.28 -9.71
N LEU A 406 -17.65 11.35 -10.33
CA LEU A 406 -17.85 12.63 -9.67
C LEU A 406 -18.98 12.57 -8.62
N ASN A 407 -20.12 11.98 -8.97
CA ASN A 407 -21.28 11.87 -8.07
C ASN A 407 -20.96 10.99 -6.86
N ASN A 408 -20.33 9.83 -7.08
CA ASN A 408 -19.99 8.91 -6.00
C ASN A 408 -18.89 9.48 -5.09
N ALA A 409 -17.89 10.18 -5.65
CA ALA A 409 -16.88 10.86 -4.82
C ALA A 409 -17.54 11.86 -3.86
N VAL A 410 -18.47 12.67 -4.35
CA VAL A 410 -19.22 13.63 -3.52
C VAL A 410 -20.04 12.92 -2.45
N ASN A 411 -20.77 11.87 -2.81
CA ASN A 411 -21.60 11.12 -1.86
C ASN A 411 -20.78 10.40 -0.78
N ASP A 412 -19.66 9.80 -1.17
CA ASP A 412 -18.84 8.99 -0.29
C ASP A 412 -17.99 9.84 0.65
N LEU A 413 -17.40 10.92 0.14
CA LEU A 413 -16.49 11.79 0.90
C LEU A 413 -17.22 12.82 1.76
N SER A 414 -18.48 13.13 1.43
CA SER A 414 -19.29 13.98 2.30
C SER A 414 -19.61 13.28 3.62
N THR A 415 -19.41 14.01 4.71
CA THR A 415 -19.74 13.64 6.09
C THR A 415 -20.81 14.57 6.64
N SER A 416 -21.31 14.28 7.84
CA SER A 416 -22.24 15.19 8.55
C SER A 416 -21.62 16.54 8.92
N ARG A 417 -20.29 16.64 8.93
CA ARG A 417 -19.55 17.86 9.32
C ARG A 417 -18.95 18.62 8.15
N GLN A 418 -18.69 17.94 7.03
CA GLN A 418 -18.04 18.53 5.87
C GLN A 418 -18.59 17.91 4.58
N LYS A 419 -19.10 18.76 3.69
CA LYS A 419 -19.57 18.36 2.35
C LYS A 419 -18.40 18.43 1.38
N TRP A 420 -18.21 17.39 0.58
CA TRP A 420 -17.23 17.40 -0.50
C TRP A 420 -17.78 18.15 -1.71
N THR A 421 -17.00 19.09 -2.25
CA THR A 421 -17.46 19.98 -3.33
C THR A 421 -17.48 19.24 -4.68
N LYS A 422 -18.62 19.31 -5.37
CA LYS A 422 -18.76 18.91 -6.77
C LYS A 422 -18.44 20.12 -7.66
N ARG A 423 -17.49 20.00 -8.59
CA ARG A 423 -17.25 21.00 -9.63
C ARG A 423 -17.92 20.58 -10.94
N TYR A 424 -17.14 20.43 -12.02
CA TYR A 424 -17.63 20.24 -13.37
C TYR A 424 -17.54 18.80 -13.84
N LEU A 425 -18.47 18.41 -14.71
CA LEU A 425 -18.28 17.31 -15.66
C LEU A 425 -17.94 17.93 -17.02
N TRP A 426 -16.69 17.83 -17.44
CA TRP A 426 -16.24 18.39 -18.71
C TRP A 426 -16.26 17.35 -19.81
N ASP A 427 -16.91 17.69 -20.92
CA ASP A 427 -16.74 17.01 -22.20
C ASP A 427 -15.76 17.84 -23.04
N ARG A 428 -14.48 17.49 -22.94
CA ARG A 428 -13.38 18.26 -23.54
C ARG A 428 -12.34 17.32 -24.12
N ASN A 429 -11.64 17.83 -25.13
CA ASN A 429 -10.70 17.04 -25.90
C ASN A 429 -9.33 16.91 -25.21
N TYR A 430 -9.27 16.11 -24.14
CA TYR A 430 -8.05 15.77 -23.42
C TYR A 430 -7.50 14.45 -23.95
N SER A 431 -6.18 14.34 -24.11
CA SER A 431 -5.62 13.16 -24.77
C SER A 431 -5.95 11.85 -24.05
N GLU A 432 -5.91 11.89 -22.72
CA GLU A 432 -6.12 10.73 -21.85
C GLU A 432 -7.58 10.25 -21.81
N THR A 433 -8.51 10.98 -22.43
CA THR A 433 -9.91 10.57 -22.64
C THR A 433 -10.29 10.53 -24.12
N ARG A 434 -9.51 11.16 -25.00
CA ARG A 434 -9.66 11.12 -26.45
C ARG A 434 -9.05 9.85 -27.02
N LEU A 435 -7.81 9.52 -26.66
CA LEU A 435 -7.05 8.46 -27.31
C LEU A 435 -7.39 7.03 -26.86
N PRO A 436 -7.85 6.75 -25.62
CA PRO A 436 -8.26 5.40 -25.27
C PRO A 436 -9.34 4.87 -26.22
N GLU A 437 -9.17 3.62 -26.61
CA GLU A 437 -10.06 2.91 -27.54
C GLU A 437 -11.24 2.21 -26.84
N MET A 438 -11.25 2.25 -25.51
CA MET A 438 -12.26 1.75 -24.58
C MET A 438 -12.82 2.90 -23.71
N PRO A 439 -13.89 2.68 -22.92
CA PRO A 439 -14.41 3.70 -22.01
C PRO A 439 -13.32 4.28 -21.12
N SER A 440 -13.32 5.61 -20.95
CA SER A 440 -12.24 6.30 -20.27
C SER A 440 -12.64 7.63 -19.65
N ALA A 441 -12.02 7.98 -18.53
CA ALA A 441 -12.19 9.28 -17.89
C ALA A 441 -10.87 9.79 -17.29
N ILE A 442 -10.78 11.10 -17.07
CA ILE A 442 -9.88 11.71 -16.08
C ILE A 442 -10.73 12.07 -14.87
N LEU A 443 -10.25 11.69 -13.68
CA LEU A 443 -10.76 12.21 -12.42
C LEU A 443 -9.74 13.17 -11.83
N GLU A 444 -10.08 14.45 -11.83
CA GLU A 444 -9.37 15.45 -11.05
C GLU A 444 -9.87 15.38 -9.62
N THR A 445 -9.10 14.70 -8.77
CA THR A 445 -9.51 14.33 -7.43
C THR A 445 -9.82 15.55 -6.56
N MET A 446 -8.92 16.53 -6.53
CA MET A 446 -8.98 17.76 -5.73
C MET A 446 -7.99 18.77 -6.29
N SER A 447 -7.98 20.00 -5.78
CA SER A 447 -6.95 20.97 -6.17
C SER A 447 -5.72 20.89 -5.27
N HIS A 448 -4.56 20.55 -5.85
CA HIS A 448 -3.29 20.54 -5.11
C HIS A 448 -2.72 21.95 -4.85
N GLN A 449 -3.31 22.98 -5.47
CA GLN A 449 -3.01 24.40 -5.20
C GLN A 449 -3.90 24.98 -4.07
N ASN A 450 -4.94 24.27 -3.63
CA ASN A 450 -5.84 24.74 -2.58
C ASN A 450 -5.49 24.12 -1.22
N PHE A 451 -5.07 24.94 -0.24
CA PHE A 451 -4.69 24.40 1.07
C PHE A 451 -5.83 23.64 1.78
N PRO A 452 -7.10 24.11 1.81
CA PRO A 452 -8.21 23.33 2.37
C PRO A 452 -8.38 21.93 1.74
N ASP A 453 -8.15 21.80 0.43
CA ASP A 453 -8.17 20.50 -0.24
C ASP A 453 -6.98 19.66 0.22
N MET A 454 -5.77 20.23 0.23
CA MET A 454 -4.54 19.51 0.61
C MET A 454 -4.48 19.11 2.08
N LYS A 455 -5.17 19.83 2.98
CA LYS A 455 -5.37 19.44 4.37
C LYS A 455 -6.05 18.07 4.49
N LEU A 456 -7.01 17.79 3.61
CA LEU A 456 -7.63 16.48 3.49
C LEU A 456 -6.79 15.55 2.61
N GLY A 457 -6.31 16.05 1.49
CA GLY A 457 -5.56 15.32 0.48
C GLY A 457 -4.32 14.64 1.03
N GLN A 458 -3.61 15.25 1.99
CA GLN A 458 -2.42 14.65 2.61
C GLN A 458 -2.74 13.67 3.74
N ASP A 459 -3.98 13.59 4.22
CA ASP A 459 -4.37 12.62 5.26
C ASP A 459 -4.61 11.22 4.63
N PRO A 460 -3.88 10.18 5.06
CA PRO A 460 -4.04 8.83 4.50
C PRO A 460 -5.44 8.23 4.65
N ASN A 461 -6.20 8.63 5.68
CA ASN A 461 -7.58 8.17 5.86
C ASN A 461 -8.49 8.73 4.77
N PHE A 462 -8.27 9.98 4.35
CA PHE A 462 -8.97 10.57 3.21
C PHE A 462 -8.57 9.90 1.90
N LYS A 463 -7.27 9.65 1.68
CA LYS A 463 -6.77 8.92 0.50
C LYS A 463 -7.43 7.54 0.38
N PHE A 464 -7.54 6.81 1.49
CA PHE A 464 -8.26 5.52 1.54
C PHE A 464 -9.74 5.67 1.17
N ALA A 465 -10.44 6.64 1.75
CA ALA A 465 -11.87 6.87 1.46
C ALA A 465 -12.10 7.27 -0.01
N PHE A 466 -11.23 8.10 -0.56
CA PHE A 466 -11.27 8.53 -1.97
C PHE A 466 -11.03 7.34 -2.90
N ALA A 467 -9.94 6.60 -2.69
CA ALA A 467 -9.65 5.38 -3.45
C ALA A 467 -10.80 4.36 -3.37
N ARG A 468 -11.42 4.20 -2.19
CA ARG A 468 -12.59 3.33 -2.02
C ARG A 468 -13.78 3.81 -2.85
N SER A 469 -14.03 5.12 -2.94
CA SER A 469 -15.10 5.67 -3.79
C SER A 469 -14.87 5.38 -5.28
N ILE A 470 -13.61 5.55 -5.74
CA ILE A 470 -13.23 5.24 -7.13
C ILE A 470 -13.40 3.74 -7.41
N TYR A 471 -12.88 2.87 -6.53
CA TYR A 471 -13.04 1.42 -6.64
C TYR A 471 -14.51 1.01 -6.75
N LYS A 472 -15.38 1.53 -5.87
CA LYS A 472 -16.82 1.21 -5.89
C LYS A 472 -17.46 1.63 -7.20
N THR A 473 -17.07 2.78 -7.73
CA THR A 473 -17.58 3.28 -9.01
C THR A 473 -17.15 2.37 -10.16
N ILE A 474 -15.87 2.01 -10.24
CA ILE A 474 -15.35 1.09 -11.27
C ILE A 474 -16.07 -0.26 -11.21
N LEU A 475 -16.21 -0.84 -10.01
CA LEU A 475 -16.89 -2.12 -9.81
C LEU A 475 -18.34 -2.08 -10.31
N ARG A 476 -19.08 -1.04 -9.94
CA ARG A 476 -20.47 -0.82 -10.36
C ARG A 476 -20.56 -0.64 -11.87
N TYR A 477 -19.74 0.26 -12.42
CA TYR A 477 -19.73 0.59 -13.83
C TYR A 477 -19.46 -0.66 -14.69
N ILE A 478 -18.36 -1.37 -14.45
CA ILE A 478 -18.00 -2.58 -15.22
C ILE A 478 -19.10 -3.63 -15.12
N ASN A 479 -19.59 -3.94 -13.92
CA ASN A 479 -20.62 -4.97 -13.77
C ASN A 479 -21.94 -4.56 -14.45
N ASN A 480 -22.36 -3.29 -14.33
CA ASN A 480 -23.56 -2.78 -15.00
C ASN A 480 -23.44 -2.84 -16.53
N GLN A 481 -22.27 -2.49 -17.09
CA GLN A 481 -22.02 -2.58 -18.53
C GLN A 481 -22.14 -4.01 -19.08
N HIS A 482 -21.89 -5.01 -18.24
CA HIS A 482 -22.06 -6.45 -18.55
C HIS A 482 -23.40 -7.04 -18.08
N GLY A 483 -24.30 -6.25 -17.48
CA GLY A 483 -25.55 -6.75 -16.91
C GLY A 483 -25.36 -7.73 -15.74
N LYS A 484 -24.25 -7.61 -15.00
CA LYS A 484 -23.87 -8.49 -13.89
C LYS A 484 -24.17 -7.84 -12.54
N ASN A 485 -24.52 -8.69 -11.57
CA ASN A 485 -24.67 -8.26 -10.18
C ASN A 485 -23.31 -8.13 -9.49
N TYR A 486 -23.11 -7.08 -8.71
CA TYR A 486 -21.87 -6.84 -7.95
C TYR A 486 -22.08 -6.89 -6.43
N VAL A 487 -20.97 -7.01 -5.70
CA VAL A 487 -20.87 -6.89 -4.23
C VAL A 487 -19.62 -6.07 -3.92
N ILE A 488 -19.72 -5.08 -3.03
CA ILE A 488 -18.56 -4.30 -2.58
C ILE A 488 -17.67 -5.16 -1.67
N GLN A 489 -16.35 -5.03 -1.74
CA GLN A 489 -15.43 -5.74 -0.84
C GLN A 489 -15.55 -5.25 0.62
N PRO A 490 -15.29 -6.11 1.61
CA PRO A 490 -15.39 -5.74 3.02
C PRO A 490 -14.38 -4.68 3.46
N LEU A 491 -14.61 -4.13 4.66
CA LEU A 491 -13.61 -3.37 5.42
C LEU A 491 -12.78 -4.32 6.31
N PRO A 492 -11.57 -3.93 6.73
CA PRO A 492 -10.73 -4.76 7.61
C PRO A 492 -11.47 -5.20 8.89
N PRO A 493 -11.24 -6.41 9.41
CA PRO A 493 -11.75 -6.80 10.72
C PRO A 493 -11.27 -5.87 11.84
N GLN A 494 -12.01 -5.83 12.95
CA GLN A 494 -11.69 -5.02 14.13
C GLN A 494 -11.43 -5.87 15.37
N ASN A 495 -10.95 -5.24 16.44
CA ASN A 495 -10.76 -5.86 17.76
C ASN A 495 -9.92 -7.15 17.72
N PHE A 496 -8.92 -7.19 16.85
CA PHE A 496 -8.06 -8.36 16.70
C PHE A 496 -7.26 -8.59 17.99
N ASN A 497 -7.29 -9.83 18.49
CA ASN A 497 -6.58 -10.21 19.70
C ASN A 497 -6.19 -11.69 19.70
N ILE A 498 -5.14 -11.99 20.45
CA ILE A 498 -4.63 -13.34 20.66
C ILE A 498 -4.66 -13.68 22.15
N ARG A 499 -5.03 -14.92 22.48
CA ARG A 499 -4.93 -15.44 23.85
C ARG A 499 -4.55 -16.92 23.88
N PHE A 500 -3.86 -17.34 24.92
CA PHE A 500 -3.71 -18.76 25.21
C PHE A 500 -5.05 -19.40 25.63
N THR A 501 -5.23 -20.65 25.21
CA THR A 501 -6.38 -21.52 25.55
C THR A 501 -5.94 -22.87 26.11
N GLY A 502 -4.66 -23.18 26.02
CA GLY A 502 -3.99 -24.34 26.61
C GLY A 502 -2.50 -24.05 26.70
N LYS A 503 -1.68 -25.09 26.98
CA LYS A 503 -0.24 -24.96 27.21
C LYS A 503 0.51 -24.29 26.05
N ASN A 504 0.34 -24.80 24.83
CA ASN A 504 0.94 -24.28 23.60
C ASN A 504 -0.13 -23.86 22.57
N ARG A 505 -1.40 -23.80 22.96
CA ARG A 505 -2.52 -23.54 22.04
C ARG A 505 -3.07 -22.14 22.23
N ILE A 506 -3.11 -21.36 21.16
CA ILE A 506 -3.68 -20.01 21.14
C ILE A 506 -5.00 -19.96 20.37
N LYS A 507 -5.78 -18.91 20.64
CA LYS A 507 -6.96 -18.52 19.89
C LYS A 507 -6.81 -17.07 19.42
N LEU A 508 -6.83 -16.90 18.10
CA LEU A 508 -7.02 -15.64 17.40
C LEU A 508 -8.52 -15.29 17.41
N SER A 509 -8.89 -14.04 17.69
CA SER A 509 -10.29 -13.58 17.65
C SER A 509 -10.39 -12.16 17.10
N TRP A 510 -11.45 -11.88 16.34
CA TRP A 510 -11.73 -10.56 15.74
C TRP A 510 -13.24 -10.35 15.59
N GLU A 511 -13.64 -9.15 15.17
CA GLU A 511 -15.02 -8.80 14.88
C GLU A 511 -15.18 -8.30 13.43
N PRO A 512 -16.32 -8.56 12.78
CA PRO A 512 -16.63 -7.99 11.47
C PRO A 512 -16.78 -6.47 11.55
N GLN A 513 -16.27 -5.76 10.53
CA GLN A 513 -16.55 -4.34 10.35
C GLN A 513 -17.69 -4.14 9.35
N SER A 514 -18.71 -3.38 9.74
CA SER A 514 -19.81 -2.97 8.85
C SER A 514 -19.46 -1.69 8.10
N ASP A 515 -19.86 -1.60 6.83
CA ASP A 515 -19.83 -0.37 6.04
C ASP A 515 -21.26 0.16 5.94
N LEU A 516 -21.57 1.24 6.68
CA LEU A 516 -22.93 1.78 6.76
C LEU A 516 -23.42 2.36 5.43
N LYS A 517 -22.51 2.82 4.57
CA LYS A 517 -22.85 3.31 3.22
C LYS A 517 -22.93 2.18 2.20
N GLU A 518 -22.33 1.01 2.49
CA GLU A 518 -22.29 -0.15 1.59
C GLU A 518 -22.65 -1.47 2.29
N PRO A 519 -23.93 -1.73 2.60
CA PRO A 519 -24.33 -2.94 3.33
C PRO A 519 -23.91 -4.26 2.66
N THR A 520 -23.74 -4.27 1.33
CA THR A 520 -23.24 -5.45 0.60
C THR A 520 -21.81 -5.84 0.97
N ALA A 521 -21.03 -4.90 1.51
CA ALA A 521 -19.65 -5.11 1.95
C ALA A 521 -19.53 -6.01 3.19
N PHE A 522 -20.64 -6.41 3.82
CA PHE A 522 -20.58 -7.25 5.02
C PHE A 522 -19.79 -8.57 4.77
N PRO A 523 -18.84 -8.92 5.65
CA PRO A 523 -17.98 -10.09 5.46
C PRO A 523 -18.74 -11.42 5.54
N LYS A 524 -18.27 -12.43 4.80
CA LYS A 524 -18.83 -13.79 4.77
C LYS A 524 -17.83 -14.89 5.13
N SER A 525 -16.55 -14.57 5.09
CA SER A 525 -15.43 -15.42 5.46
C SER A 525 -14.21 -14.54 5.76
N TYR A 526 -13.11 -15.14 6.19
CA TYR A 526 -11.87 -14.46 6.55
C TYR A 526 -10.68 -15.29 6.10
N ASN A 527 -9.66 -14.66 5.52
CA ASN A 527 -8.38 -15.31 5.31
C ASN A 527 -7.51 -15.06 6.56
N VAL A 528 -7.00 -16.14 7.15
CA VAL A 528 -6.03 -16.10 8.25
C VAL A 528 -4.66 -16.34 7.66
N TYR A 529 -3.80 -15.33 7.70
CA TYR A 529 -2.42 -15.42 7.23
C TYR A 529 -1.48 -15.69 8.41
N VAL A 530 -0.53 -16.59 8.21
CA VAL A 530 0.45 -16.99 9.24
C VAL A 530 1.87 -16.83 8.70
N ALA A 531 2.73 -16.19 9.49
CA ALA A 531 4.18 -16.21 9.31
C ALA A 531 4.83 -16.81 10.56
N THR A 532 5.90 -17.58 10.39
CA THR A 532 6.58 -18.28 11.50
C THR A 532 8.08 -18.07 11.46
N GLY A 533 8.71 -17.82 12.61
CA GLY A 533 10.14 -17.56 12.67
C GLY A 533 10.55 -16.44 11.73
N THR A 534 11.47 -16.74 10.82
CA THR A 534 11.96 -15.79 9.79
C THR A 534 11.18 -15.84 8.48
N SER A 535 10.22 -16.77 8.34
CA SER A 535 9.43 -16.91 7.10
C SER A 535 8.46 -15.75 6.87
N GLY A 536 8.09 -15.54 5.60
CA GLY A 536 7.03 -14.63 5.19
C GLY A 536 5.64 -15.19 5.50
N PHE A 537 4.62 -14.37 5.25
CA PHE A 537 3.22 -14.82 5.35
C PHE A 537 2.92 -15.85 4.27
N ASP A 538 2.24 -16.93 4.67
CA ASP A 538 1.63 -17.90 3.76
C ASP A 538 0.56 -17.25 2.84
N ASN A 539 -0.08 -18.06 1.99
CA ASN A 539 -1.12 -17.58 1.08
C ASN A 539 -2.51 -17.41 1.76
N GLY A 540 -2.57 -17.55 3.08
CA GLY A 540 -3.79 -17.46 3.86
C GLY A 540 -4.68 -18.69 3.79
N LYS A 541 -5.43 -18.92 4.87
CA LYS A 541 -6.46 -19.97 4.95
C LYS A 541 -7.83 -19.36 5.12
N ASN A 542 -8.77 -19.66 4.22
CA ASN A 542 -10.13 -19.13 4.29
C ASN A 542 -10.99 -19.90 5.30
N ILE A 543 -11.59 -19.17 6.24
CA ILE A 543 -12.51 -19.72 7.25
C ILE A 543 -13.77 -18.86 7.38
N LYS A 544 -14.85 -19.43 7.89
CA LYS A 544 -16.12 -18.70 8.12
C LYS A 544 -16.24 -18.08 9.51
N ALA A 545 -15.51 -18.60 10.49
CA ALA A 545 -15.59 -18.15 11.87
C ALA A 545 -14.80 -16.85 12.09
N THR A 546 -15.17 -16.09 13.11
CA THR A 546 -14.45 -14.88 13.57
C THR A 546 -13.35 -15.22 14.58
N SER A 547 -12.90 -16.46 14.58
CA SER A 547 -11.81 -16.92 15.43
C SER A 547 -11.14 -18.15 14.85
N TYR A 548 -9.85 -18.29 15.12
CA TYR A 548 -9.02 -19.41 14.67
C TYR A 548 -8.15 -19.90 15.81
N ALA A 549 -8.03 -21.22 15.99
CA ALA A 549 -7.19 -21.81 17.01
C ALA A 549 -6.05 -22.57 16.36
N ILE A 550 -4.84 -22.41 16.89
CA ILE A 550 -3.62 -23.01 16.37
C ILE A 550 -2.69 -23.38 17.53
N GLU A 551 -1.93 -24.44 17.35
CA GLU A 551 -0.86 -24.83 18.27
C GLU A 551 0.45 -24.20 17.83
N LEU A 552 1.18 -23.66 18.80
CA LEU A 552 2.46 -23.01 18.57
C LEU A 552 3.58 -24.02 18.79
N GLU A 553 4.56 -23.98 17.88
CA GLU A 553 5.84 -24.65 18.09
C GLU A 553 6.63 -23.96 19.21
N PRO A 554 7.27 -24.73 20.12
CA PRO A 554 8.12 -24.18 21.16
C PRO A 554 9.24 -23.30 20.60
N ASN A 555 9.41 -22.12 21.19
CA ASN A 555 10.48 -21.17 20.89
C ASN A 555 10.50 -20.63 19.45
N VAL A 556 9.35 -20.66 18.76
CA VAL A 556 9.18 -20.06 17.43
C VAL A 556 8.19 -18.90 17.53
N PRO A 557 8.52 -17.67 17.09
CA PRO A 557 7.57 -16.58 17.02
C PRO A 557 6.58 -16.80 15.86
N TYR A 558 5.32 -16.46 16.09
CA TYR A 558 4.25 -16.50 15.10
C TYR A 558 3.68 -15.10 14.91
N HIS A 559 3.39 -14.74 13.66
CA HIS A 559 2.77 -13.47 13.29
C HIS A 559 1.52 -13.72 12.45
N PHE A 560 0.49 -12.92 12.69
CA PHE A 560 -0.84 -13.12 12.13
C PHE A 560 -1.41 -11.80 11.61
N LYS A 561 -2.08 -11.87 10.46
CA LYS A 561 -2.99 -10.83 9.98
C LYS A 561 -4.25 -11.47 9.42
N ILE A 562 -5.36 -10.76 9.50
CA ILE A 562 -6.66 -11.24 9.05
C ILE A 562 -7.21 -10.30 7.99
N THR A 563 -7.77 -10.85 6.92
CA THR A 563 -8.58 -10.09 5.96
C THR A 563 -10.01 -10.61 5.98
N ALA A 564 -10.96 -9.73 5.69
CA ALA A 564 -12.36 -10.07 5.51
C ALA A 564 -12.66 -10.33 4.04
N CYS A 565 -13.43 -11.39 3.75
CA CYS A 565 -13.75 -11.82 2.40
C CYS A 565 -15.27 -11.92 2.18
N ASN A 566 -15.73 -11.52 1.00
CA ASN A 566 -17.08 -11.81 0.50
C ASN A 566 -17.03 -12.12 -1.01
N LYS A 567 -18.19 -12.21 -1.67
CA LYS A 567 -18.23 -12.51 -3.12
C LYS A 567 -17.64 -11.39 -3.99
N GLY A 568 -17.50 -10.18 -3.45
CA GLY A 568 -16.98 -9.00 -4.13
C GLY A 568 -15.45 -8.87 -4.09
N GLY A 569 -14.81 -9.44 -3.07
CA GLY A 569 -13.37 -9.35 -2.92
C GLY A 569 -12.90 -9.56 -1.48
N GLU A 570 -11.67 -9.13 -1.25
CA GLU A 570 -10.92 -9.20 0.01
C GLU A 570 -10.61 -7.80 0.55
N SER A 571 -10.69 -7.60 1.86
CA SER A 571 -10.38 -6.30 2.49
C SER A 571 -8.87 -6.06 2.60
N PHE A 572 -8.48 -4.83 2.97
CA PHE A 572 -7.18 -4.59 3.59
C PHE A 572 -7.02 -5.44 4.87
N PRO A 573 -5.79 -5.79 5.29
CA PRO A 573 -5.57 -6.59 6.48
C PRO A 573 -5.82 -5.79 7.77
N THR A 574 -6.02 -6.53 8.87
CA THR A 574 -5.80 -6.00 10.22
C THR A 574 -4.33 -5.56 10.41
N GLU A 575 -4.04 -4.90 11.52
CA GLU A 575 -2.68 -4.89 12.06
C GLU A 575 -2.14 -6.31 12.27
N ILE A 576 -0.82 -6.44 12.29
CA ILE A 576 -0.14 -7.70 12.57
C ILE A 576 -0.01 -7.88 14.06
N LEU A 577 -0.48 -9.02 14.55
CA LEU A 577 -0.35 -9.44 15.93
C LEU A 577 0.52 -10.69 16.02
N SER A 578 1.19 -10.87 17.14
CA SER A 578 2.21 -11.89 17.34
C SER A 578 1.95 -12.73 18.58
N ALA A 579 2.46 -13.95 18.55
CA ALA A 579 2.45 -14.85 19.70
C ALA A 579 3.76 -15.64 19.77
N TYR A 580 4.14 -16.01 20.98
CA TYR A 580 5.33 -16.82 21.25
C TYR A 580 5.07 -17.73 22.43
N TYR A 581 5.46 -19.00 22.29
CA TYR A 581 5.35 -20.01 23.33
C TYR A 581 6.74 -20.49 23.76
N SER A 582 7.06 -20.37 25.05
CA SER A 582 8.24 -20.98 25.67
C SER A 582 7.83 -22.06 26.68
N PRO A 583 8.41 -23.27 26.60
CA PRO A 583 8.21 -24.32 27.62
C PRO A 583 8.69 -23.93 29.02
N THR A 584 9.64 -22.99 29.12
CA THR A 584 10.22 -22.49 30.37
C THR A 584 9.61 -21.16 30.81
N ALA A 585 8.49 -20.75 30.21
CA ALA A 585 7.86 -19.48 30.51
C ALA A 585 7.41 -19.37 31.98
N LYS A 586 7.88 -18.33 32.67
CA LYS A 586 7.43 -17.96 34.03
C LYS A 586 6.07 -17.28 33.98
N HIS A 587 5.88 -16.40 33.00
CA HIS A 587 4.70 -15.57 32.84
C HIS A 587 4.30 -15.43 31.37
N THR A 588 3.10 -14.90 31.13
CA THR A 588 2.66 -14.45 29.79
C THR A 588 2.59 -12.94 29.77
N ILE A 589 3.31 -12.31 28.84
CA ILE A 589 3.31 -10.87 28.61
C ILE A 589 2.28 -10.55 27.53
N LEU A 590 1.48 -9.50 27.74
CA LEU A 590 0.58 -8.96 26.71
C LEU A 590 1.23 -7.74 26.06
N VAL A 591 1.45 -7.82 24.74
CA VAL A 591 1.85 -6.67 23.93
C VAL A 591 0.60 -6.01 23.34
N VAL A 592 0.37 -4.74 23.62
CA VAL A 592 -0.79 -3.98 23.11
C VAL A 592 -0.29 -3.00 22.05
N ASN A 593 -0.80 -3.13 20.83
CA ASN A 593 -0.54 -2.15 19.79
C ASN A 593 -1.50 -0.96 19.93
N GLY A 594 -0.99 0.16 20.46
CA GLY A 594 -1.65 1.45 20.51
C GLY A 594 -1.31 2.36 19.34
N PHE A 595 -0.31 2.02 18.52
CA PHE A 595 0.13 2.84 17.40
C PHE A 595 -0.67 2.54 16.13
N ASN A 596 -1.79 3.24 15.98
CA ASN A 596 -2.65 3.14 14.79
C ASN A 596 -2.84 4.47 14.06
N ARG A 597 -2.14 5.52 14.49
CA ARG A 597 -2.20 6.84 13.88
C ARG A 597 -1.71 6.82 12.43
N LEU A 598 -2.55 7.37 11.57
CA LEU A 598 -2.22 7.86 10.23
C LEU A 598 -2.66 9.32 10.16
N SER A 599 -1.82 10.21 9.66
CA SER A 599 -2.16 11.64 9.60
C SER A 599 -1.44 12.37 8.49
N ALA A 600 -2.01 13.51 8.09
CA ALA A 600 -1.30 14.56 7.37
C ALA A 600 -0.12 15.12 8.19
N PRO A 601 0.77 15.92 7.58
CA PRO A 601 1.81 16.65 8.30
C PRO A 601 1.25 17.70 9.26
N LYS A 602 2.12 18.32 10.05
CA LYS A 602 1.77 19.44 10.91
C LYS A 602 1.14 20.57 10.10
N VAL A 603 -0.14 20.83 10.38
CA VAL A 603 -0.90 21.94 9.81
C VAL A 603 -0.55 23.25 10.51
N ILE A 604 -0.30 24.29 9.72
CA ILE A 604 -0.34 25.70 10.10
C ILE A 604 -1.55 26.32 9.42
N ASP A 605 -2.46 26.92 10.19
CA ASP A 605 -3.69 27.52 9.66
C ASP A 605 -4.24 28.56 10.65
N ASP A 606 -3.76 29.80 10.57
CA ASP A 606 -4.15 30.91 11.45
C ASP A 606 -4.71 32.11 10.66
N ALA A 607 -4.70 33.34 11.21
CA ALA A 607 -5.22 34.51 10.48
C ALA A 607 -4.36 34.90 9.27
N PHE A 608 -3.06 34.62 9.30
CA PHE A 608 -2.06 35.13 8.36
C PHE A 608 -1.30 34.02 7.62
N SER A 609 -1.24 32.81 8.18
CA SER A 609 -0.38 31.72 7.72
C SER A 609 -1.15 30.43 7.40
N GLN A 610 -0.77 29.76 6.32
CA GLN A 610 -1.31 28.46 5.90
C GLN A 610 -0.21 27.55 5.34
N GLY A 611 -0.27 26.25 5.66
CA GLY A 611 0.66 25.29 5.09
C GLY A 611 0.94 24.07 5.94
N PHE A 612 2.00 23.36 5.55
CA PHE A 612 2.52 22.20 6.28
C PHE A 612 3.96 22.45 6.74
N ASP A 613 4.22 22.24 8.03
CA ASP A 613 5.57 22.24 8.59
C ASP A 613 6.09 20.80 8.70
N LEU A 614 6.75 20.33 7.64
CA LEU A 614 7.31 18.98 7.59
C LEU A 614 8.45 18.77 8.59
N ASN A 615 9.13 19.85 9.01
CA ASN A 615 10.18 19.76 10.00
C ASN A 615 9.59 19.47 11.37
N GLN A 616 8.44 20.05 11.72
CA GLN A 616 7.79 19.80 13.01
C GLN A 616 7.19 18.39 13.09
N ASP A 617 6.42 17.96 12.08
CA ASP A 617 5.86 16.60 11.98
C ASP A 617 5.52 16.35 10.50
N ILE A 618 6.20 15.39 9.87
CA ILE A 618 5.98 15.06 8.46
C ILE A 618 4.67 14.29 8.23
N GLY A 619 3.98 13.91 9.30
CA GLY A 619 2.80 13.06 9.27
C GLY A 619 3.17 11.58 9.26
N VAL A 620 2.16 10.73 9.13
CA VAL A 620 2.32 9.26 9.20
C VAL A 620 1.51 8.62 8.08
N SER A 621 2.18 8.14 7.04
CA SER A 621 1.56 7.42 5.90
C SER A 621 1.23 5.96 6.24
N TYR A 622 0.38 5.32 5.41
CA TYR A 622 0.18 3.87 5.46
C TYR A 622 1.37 3.19 4.74
N GLY A 623 2.33 2.69 5.51
CA GLY A 623 3.61 2.21 5.01
C GLY A 623 4.42 3.31 4.32
N LYS A 624 5.23 2.92 3.34
CA LYS A 624 6.10 3.79 2.54
C LYS A 624 5.27 4.79 1.72
N THR A 625 5.78 6.00 1.49
CA THR A 625 5.18 7.02 0.60
C THR A 625 6.22 7.68 -0.30
N ALA A 626 5.78 8.07 -1.50
CA ALA A 626 6.55 8.79 -2.52
C ALA A 626 6.07 10.22 -2.74
N GLY A 627 5.24 10.76 -1.84
CA GLY A 627 4.48 11.98 -2.08
C GLY A 627 5.16 13.30 -1.76
N TRP A 628 6.44 13.32 -1.36
CA TRP A 628 7.10 14.54 -0.89
C TRP A 628 8.08 15.10 -1.90
N ALA A 629 7.92 16.39 -2.21
CA ALA A 629 8.89 17.17 -2.95
C ALA A 629 9.91 17.82 -2.01
N GLY A 630 9.48 18.52 -0.96
CA GLY A 630 10.36 19.23 -0.03
C GLY A 630 9.59 20.07 0.98
N CYS A 631 10.30 20.77 1.87
CA CYS A 631 9.71 21.62 2.90
C CYS A 631 9.08 22.88 2.31
N GLN A 632 7.92 23.27 2.82
CA GLN A 632 7.29 24.55 2.50
C GLN A 632 8.09 25.70 3.13
N THR A 633 8.33 26.77 2.36
CA THR A 633 9.08 27.96 2.80
C THR A 633 8.20 29.20 2.88
N VAL A 634 7.08 29.24 2.14
CA VAL A 634 6.16 30.38 2.12
C VAL A 634 4.81 30.00 2.73
N PHE A 635 4.48 30.59 3.88
CA PHE A 635 3.23 30.34 4.61
C PHE A 635 2.21 31.49 4.50
N THR A 636 2.59 32.63 3.92
CA THR A 636 1.80 33.87 3.93
C THR A 636 0.52 33.75 3.10
N LYS A 637 -0.66 33.85 3.74
CA LYS A 637 -1.96 33.71 3.07
C LYS A 637 -2.22 34.76 1.98
N SER A 638 -1.71 35.98 2.13
CA SER A 638 -1.95 37.06 1.17
C SER A 638 -1.25 36.85 -0.18
N THR A 639 -0.33 35.90 -0.29
CA THR A 639 0.34 35.55 -1.56
C THR A 639 -0.29 34.34 -2.27
N MET A 640 -1.44 33.87 -1.78
CA MET A 640 -2.18 32.76 -2.38
C MET A 640 -2.54 33.03 -3.85
N GLY A 641 -2.36 32.01 -4.68
CA GLY A 641 -2.60 32.08 -6.12
C GLY A 641 -1.40 32.45 -6.97
N SER A 642 -0.33 33.00 -6.38
CA SER A 642 0.92 33.17 -7.11
C SER A 642 1.56 31.81 -7.40
N LEU A 643 2.07 31.64 -8.63
CA LEU A 643 2.80 30.46 -9.08
C LEU A 643 4.34 30.66 -9.04
N THR A 644 4.79 31.80 -8.50
CA THR A 644 6.21 32.11 -8.30
C THR A 644 6.70 31.58 -6.94
N GLU A 645 8.01 31.73 -6.69
CA GLU A 645 8.65 31.32 -5.43
C GLU A 645 8.15 32.08 -4.18
N SER A 646 7.33 33.12 -4.38
CA SER A 646 6.69 33.90 -3.31
C SER A 646 5.23 33.50 -3.02
N GLY A 647 4.69 32.52 -3.76
CA GLY A 647 3.30 32.07 -3.59
C GLY A 647 3.10 31.22 -2.35
N LEU A 648 1.92 31.33 -1.72
CA LEU A 648 1.53 30.48 -0.60
C LEU A 648 1.74 29.00 -0.96
N GLY A 649 2.37 28.26 -0.06
CA GLY A 649 2.61 26.83 -0.25
C GLY A 649 3.93 26.52 -0.95
N PHE A 650 4.60 27.50 -1.56
CA PHE A 650 5.86 27.26 -2.25
C PHE A 650 6.90 26.59 -1.33
N GLY A 651 7.64 25.64 -1.89
CA GLY A 651 8.61 24.83 -1.16
C GLY A 651 9.70 24.22 -2.02
N GLY A 652 10.60 23.48 -1.36
CA GLY A 652 11.77 22.87 -1.96
C GLY A 652 11.50 21.58 -2.76
N ASN A 653 12.58 20.90 -3.16
CA ASN A 653 12.57 19.66 -3.96
C ASN A 653 13.53 18.58 -3.41
N GLU A 654 14.08 18.78 -2.23
CA GLU A 654 15.12 17.96 -1.60
C GLU A 654 14.66 16.55 -1.16
N LEU A 655 13.34 16.33 -1.05
CA LEU A 655 12.75 15.03 -0.71
C LEU A 655 12.29 14.25 -1.96
N ALA A 656 12.23 14.89 -3.14
CA ALA A 656 11.80 14.23 -4.36
C ALA A 656 12.70 13.03 -4.70
N GLY A 657 12.09 11.88 -4.98
CA GLY A 657 12.80 10.63 -5.25
C GLY A 657 13.30 9.90 -4.00
N ASN A 658 13.18 10.51 -2.81
CA ASN A 658 13.36 9.84 -1.54
C ASN A 658 12.01 9.35 -1.01
N PHE A 659 11.96 8.09 -0.58
CA PHE A 659 10.77 7.51 0.00
C PHE A 659 10.80 7.61 1.52
N ILE A 660 9.64 7.83 2.13
CA ILE A 660 9.52 7.99 3.58
C ILE A 660 8.61 6.89 4.13
N MET A 661 9.06 6.18 5.14
CA MET A 661 8.31 5.12 5.80
C MET A 661 7.35 5.71 6.85
N GLY A 662 6.10 5.27 6.80
CA GLY A 662 5.07 5.55 7.79
C GLY A 662 4.74 4.33 8.64
N ASN A 663 3.50 4.20 9.06
CA ASN A 663 3.05 3.08 9.89
C ASN A 663 2.79 1.83 9.03
N THR A 664 3.57 0.76 9.23
CA THR A 664 3.43 -0.55 8.56
C THR A 664 2.48 -1.51 9.29
N PHE A 665 2.03 -1.13 10.50
CA PHE A 665 1.14 -1.91 11.37
C PHE A 665 1.70 -3.28 11.77
N ASP A 666 3.02 -3.41 11.87
CA ASP A 666 3.70 -4.66 12.24
C ASP A 666 4.72 -4.56 13.39
N TYR A 667 4.85 -3.39 14.02
CA TYR A 667 5.82 -3.13 15.10
C TYR A 667 5.66 -4.00 16.36
N VAL A 668 4.51 -4.67 16.54
CA VAL A 668 4.35 -5.74 17.56
C VAL A 668 5.39 -6.84 17.39
N ARG A 669 5.85 -7.07 16.16
CA ARG A 669 6.88 -8.05 15.83
C ARG A 669 8.18 -7.74 16.56
N ASP A 670 8.66 -6.49 16.49
CA ASP A 670 9.91 -6.06 17.15
C ASP A 670 9.90 -6.34 18.66
N HIS A 671 8.79 -6.00 19.32
CA HIS A 671 8.61 -6.24 20.75
C HIS A 671 8.55 -7.73 21.07
N THR A 672 7.76 -8.50 20.31
CA THR A 672 7.58 -9.94 20.55
C THR A 672 8.89 -10.70 20.35
N GLU A 673 9.64 -10.39 19.30
CA GLU A 673 10.94 -11.02 19.02
C GLU A 673 11.98 -10.66 20.09
N ALA A 674 12.01 -9.41 20.57
CA ALA A 674 12.90 -9.00 21.65
C ALA A 674 12.57 -9.69 22.99
N ILE A 675 11.28 -9.86 23.31
CA ILE A 675 10.84 -10.62 24.50
C ILE A 675 11.19 -12.11 24.35
N ALA A 676 10.94 -12.68 23.16
CA ALA A 676 11.18 -14.10 22.85
C ALA A 676 12.65 -14.51 23.00
N ASP A 677 13.59 -13.59 22.75
CA ASP A 677 15.04 -13.81 22.91
C ASP A 677 15.41 -14.26 24.34
N THR A 678 14.64 -13.81 25.35
CA THR A 678 14.84 -14.21 26.75
C THR A 678 14.50 -15.68 27.03
N LYS A 679 13.63 -16.29 26.21
CA LYS A 679 13.03 -17.63 26.39
C LYS A 679 12.31 -17.84 27.74
N GLN A 680 12.12 -16.80 28.55
CA GLN A 680 11.55 -16.88 29.90
C GLN A 680 10.07 -16.54 29.97
N TYR A 681 9.46 -16.13 28.86
CA TYR A 681 8.09 -15.64 28.82
C TYR A 681 7.34 -16.18 27.62
N ASN A 682 6.03 -16.39 27.81
CA ASN A 682 5.09 -16.47 26.70
C ASN A 682 4.70 -15.06 26.28
N VAL A 683 4.33 -14.88 25.01
CA VAL A 683 3.84 -13.60 24.49
C VAL A 683 2.55 -13.83 23.73
N VAL A 684 1.58 -12.94 23.93
CA VAL A 684 0.45 -12.73 23.03
C VAL A 684 0.27 -11.24 22.82
N SER A 685 -0.34 -10.85 21.72
CA SER A 685 -0.64 -9.44 21.48
C SER A 685 -2.12 -9.18 21.14
N CYS A 686 -2.51 -7.91 21.27
CA CYS A 686 -3.82 -7.43 20.85
C CYS A 686 -3.77 -5.99 20.35
N SER A 687 -4.80 -5.60 19.61
CA SER A 687 -5.02 -4.19 19.30
C SER A 687 -5.47 -3.41 20.53
N MET A 688 -5.18 -2.11 20.57
CA MET A 688 -5.74 -1.21 21.59
C MET A 688 -7.27 -1.18 21.55
N ASP A 689 -7.88 -1.30 20.37
CA ASP A 689 -9.34 -1.35 20.23
C ASP A 689 -9.92 -2.57 20.96
N ALA A 690 -9.25 -3.73 20.94
CA ALA A 690 -9.69 -4.92 21.67
C ALA A 690 -9.64 -4.72 23.20
N VAL A 691 -8.68 -3.96 23.71
CA VAL A 691 -8.61 -3.55 25.12
C VAL A 691 -9.76 -2.62 25.44
N LEU A 692 -9.93 -1.53 24.67
CA LEU A 692 -11.01 -0.57 24.85
C LEU A 692 -12.40 -1.20 24.71
N ALA A 693 -12.56 -2.25 23.90
CA ALA A 693 -13.81 -2.98 23.76
C ALA A 693 -14.03 -4.07 24.84
N ASN A 694 -13.17 -4.13 25.89
CA ASN A 694 -13.18 -5.15 26.94
C ASN A 694 -13.09 -6.60 26.42
N LYS A 695 -12.52 -6.81 25.22
CA LYS A 695 -12.28 -8.15 24.65
C LYS A 695 -11.05 -8.80 25.27
N VAL A 696 -10.11 -7.99 25.74
CA VAL A 696 -8.92 -8.41 26.48
C VAL A 696 -8.95 -7.82 27.88
N LYS A 697 -8.68 -8.65 28.90
CA LYS A 697 -8.64 -8.23 30.30
C LYS A 697 -7.18 -8.10 30.75
N LEU A 698 -6.73 -6.87 31.02
CA LEU A 698 -5.32 -6.58 31.37
C LEU A 698 -4.84 -7.34 32.61
N GLY A 699 -5.66 -7.40 33.68
CA GLY A 699 -5.31 -8.08 34.93
C GLY A 699 -5.10 -9.61 34.85
N LYS A 700 -5.17 -10.21 33.65
CA LYS A 700 -4.75 -11.61 33.43
C LYS A 700 -3.24 -11.76 33.17
N TYR A 701 -2.55 -10.65 32.92
CA TYR A 701 -1.16 -10.65 32.50
C TYR A 701 -0.34 -9.93 33.56
N PRO A 702 0.78 -10.50 34.04
CA PRO A 702 1.65 -9.84 35.02
C PRO A 702 2.36 -8.59 34.48
N CYS A 703 2.55 -8.52 33.16
CA CYS A 703 3.16 -7.38 32.48
C CYS A 703 2.41 -7.05 31.19
N ILE A 704 2.18 -5.75 30.97
CA ILE A 704 1.66 -5.17 29.72
C ILE A 704 2.77 -4.35 29.08
N ASP A 705 3.07 -4.64 27.83
CA ASP A 705 3.93 -3.83 26.97
C ASP A 705 3.04 -3.02 26.01
N PHE A 706 3.02 -1.71 26.17
CA PHE A 706 2.11 -0.81 25.46
C PHE A 706 2.88 0.03 24.42
N ILE A 707 2.68 -0.33 23.15
CA ILE A 707 3.33 0.31 22.00
C ILE A 707 2.52 1.54 21.61
N LEU A 708 3.10 2.73 21.74
CA LEU A 708 2.44 3.99 21.32
C LEU A 708 3.05 4.58 20.06
N GLY A 709 4.25 4.19 19.63
CA GLY A 709 4.84 4.69 18.37
C GLY A 709 4.76 6.21 18.25
N LEU A 710 4.10 6.73 17.22
CA LEU A 710 3.83 8.17 17.05
C LEU A 710 2.38 8.57 17.37
N GLN A 711 1.66 7.78 18.17
CA GLN A 711 0.28 8.04 18.55
C GLN A 711 0.17 9.39 19.27
N LYS A 712 -0.77 10.24 18.84
CA LYS A 712 -1.13 11.48 19.54
C LYS A 712 -2.46 12.02 19.03
N TYR A 713 -3.08 12.90 19.79
CA TYR A 713 -4.17 13.72 19.31
C TYR A 713 -3.65 14.84 18.39
N ASP A 714 -4.40 15.07 17.33
CA ASP A 714 -4.23 16.22 16.45
C ASP A 714 -5.63 16.76 16.12
N PRO A 715 -5.92 18.04 16.40
CA PRO A 715 -7.23 18.63 16.12
C PRO A 715 -7.58 18.68 14.62
N HIS A 716 -6.60 18.50 13.73
CA HIS A 716 -6.80 18.46 12.28
C HIS A 716 -6.90 17.05 11.71
N ALA A 717 -6.62 16.00 12.51
CA ALA A 717 -6.74 14.62 12.04
C ALA A 717 -8.19 14.24 11.75
N LEU A 718 -8.41 13.50 10.67
CA LEU A 718 -9.75 13.07 10.25
C LEU A 718 -10.29 11.89 11.06
N LYS A 719 -9.39 11.16 11.71
CA LYS A 719 -9.70 10.13 12.69
C LYS A 719 -9.18 10.57 14.05
N PHE A 720 -9.95 10.26 15.10
CA PHE A 720 -9.54 10.56 16.46
C PHE A 720 -8.43 9.59 16.89
N TYR A 721 -7.32 10.19 17.34
CA TYR A 721 -6.17 9.50 17.92
C TYR A 721 -5.86 10.17 19.26
N LYS A 722 -5.31 9.40 20.20
CA LYS A 722 -4.87 9.86 21.52
C LYS A 722 -3.94 8.80 22.09
N THR A 723 -2.87 9.20 22.78
CA THR A 723 -2.01 8.25 23.52
C THR A 723 -2.80 7.53 24.60
N PHE A 724 -3.39 8.30 25.52
CA PHE A 724 -4.20 7.77 26.62
C PHE A 724 -5.57 8.43 26.66
N THR A 725 -6.58 7.76 26.10
CA THR A 725 -7.98 8.18 26.28
C THR A 725 -8.39 8.09 27.75
N PRO A 726 -9.39 8.86 28.23
CA PRO A 726 -9.84 8.78 29.62
C PRO A 726 -10.18 7.35 30.08
N ARG A 727 -10.78 6.56 29.18
CA ARG A 727 -11.08 5.15 29.43
C ARG A 727 -9.80 4.32 29.60
N LEU A 728 -8.81 4.52 28.74
CA LEU A 728 -7.54 3.81 28.84
C LEU A 728 -6.78 4.20 30.12
N GLN A 729 -6.79 5.49 30.49
CA GLN A 729 -6.20 5.97 31.75
C GLN A 729 -6.79 5.23 32.95
N GLN A 730 -8.12 5.12 33.01
CA GLN A 730 -8.81 4.38 34.07
C GLN A 730 -8.41 2.89 34.07
N MET A 731 -8.36 2.24 32.91
CA MET A 731 -8.00 0.83 32.80
C MET A 731 -6.56 0.56 33.25
N LEU A 732 -5.61 1.43 32.87
CA LEU A 732 -4.21 1.31 33.27
C LEU A 732 -4.00 1.65 34.74
N GLN A 733 -4.72 2.64 35.27
CA GLN A 733 -4.72 2.95 36.70
C GLN A 733 -5.22 1.75 37.51
N THR A 734 -6.37 1.17 37.15
CA THR A 734 -6.88 -0.03 37.82
C THR A 734 -5.90 -1.19 37.72
N TYR A 735 -5.25 -1.38 36.57
CA TYR A 735 -4.24 -2.43 36.41
C TYR A 735 -3.03 -2.22 37.34
N ALA A 736 -2.52 -0.98 37.45
CA ALA A 736 -1.44 -0.63 38.37
C ALA A 736 -1.84 -0.82 39.84
N GLU A 737 -3.04 -0.38 40.24
CA GLU A 737 -3.58 -0.54 41.59
C GLU A 737 -3.70 -2.02 42.03
N HIS A 738 -3.75 -2.95 41.08
CA HIS A 738 -3.84 -4.39 41.33
C HIS A 738 -2.51 -5.16 41.16
N GLY A 739 -1.34 -4.49 41.20
CA GLY A 739 -0.06 -5.20 41.15
C GLY A 739 0.61 -5.28 39.79
N GLY A 740 0.03 -4.69 38.75
CA GLY A 740 0.48 -4.89 37.38
C GLY A 740 1.82 -4.23 37.05
N ALA A 741 2.63 -4.86 36.20
CA ALA A 741 3.82 -4.23 35.60
C ALA A 741 3.50 -3.60 34.23
N LEU A 742 3.98 -2.38 34.00
CA LEU A 742 3.76 -1.61 32.77
C LEU A 742 5.08 -1.28 32.06
N LEU A 743 5.18 -1.61 30.77
CA LEU A 743 6.12 -1.01 29.84
C LEU A 743 5.33 -0.11 28.88
N VAL A 744 5.77 1.13 28.70
CA VAL A 744 5.16 2.10 27.77
C VAL A 744 6.26 2.75 26.95
N SER A 745 6.16 2.70 25.62
CA SER A 745 7.12 3.36 24.73
C SER A 745 6.45 4.09 23.57
N GLY A 746 6.89 5.32 23.31
CA GLY A 746 6.40 6.12 22.18
C GLY A 746 6.87 7.57 22.22
N SER A 747 6.65 8.28 21.12
CA SER A 747 6.69 9.74 21.06
C SER A 747 5.31 10.28 21.46
N TYR A 748 5.28 11.45 22.12
CA TYR A 748 4.05 12.15 22.56
C TYR A 748 3.32 11.58 23.79
N ILE A 749 3.98 10.74 24.60
CA ILE A 749 3.47 10.30 25.92
C ILE A 749 3.15 11.51 26.82
N GLY A 750 4.02 12.52 26.83
CA GLY A 750 3.93 13.72 27.66
C GLY A 750 3.11 14.84 27.02
N SER A 751 3.51 15.30 25.84
CA SER A 751 2.92 16.47 25.17
C SER A 751 1.47 16.30 24.77
N ASP A 752 1.01 15.06 24.56
CA ASP A 752 -0.39 14.78 24.29
C ASP A 752 -1.27 14.88 25.56
N MET A 753 -0.69 14.98 26.77
CA MET A 753 -1.37 14.90 28.06
C MET A 753 -1.41 16.26 28.77
N PHE A 754 -2.21 17.18 28.23
CA PHE A 754 -2.19 18.59 28.60
C PHE A 754 -3.24 19.01 29.66
N LEU A 755 -4.27 18.19 29.91
CA LEU A 755 -5.26 18.45 30.97
C LEU A 755 -4.68 18.09 32.36
N ASP A 756 -5.16 18.75 33.42
CA ASP A 756 -4.64 18.49 34.77
C ASP A 756 -4.92 17.06 35.25
N THR A 757 -6.04 16.45 34.84
CA THR A 757 -6.33 15.03 35.07
C THR A 757 -5.36 14.11 34.32
N GLU A 758 -4.94 14.49 33.12
CA GLU A 758 -3.98 13.74 32.30
C GLU A 758 -2.57 13.84 32.88
N LYS A 759 -2.15 15.03 33.34
CA LYS A 759 -0.90 15.22 34.09
C LYS A 759 -0.89 14.45 35.40
N ALA A 760 -2.05 14.37 36.08
CA ALA A 760 -2.21 13.55 37.26
C ALA A 760 -2.06 12.05 36.94
N PHE A 761 -2.58 11.58 35.80
CA PHE A 761 -2.36 10.20 35.34
C PHE A 761 -0.86 9.93 35.08
N LEU A 762 -0.17 10.82 34.34
CA LEU A 762 1.26 10.68 34.08
C LEU A 762 2.08 10.54 35.37
N SER A 763 1.84 11.43 36.34
CA SER A 763 2.57 11.44 37.60
C SER A 763 2.22 10.27 38.53
N LYS A 764 0.94 9.89 38.61
CA LYS A 764 0.46 8.85 39.55
C LYS A 764 0.67 7.43 39.05
N VAL A 765 0.56 7.21 37.74
CA VAL A 765 0.57 5.87 37.12
C VAL A 765 1.86 5.61 36.34
N LEU A 766 2.32 6.55 35.51
CA LEU A 766 3.53 6.37 34.71
C LEU A 766 4.80 6.92 35.38
N LYS A 767 4.63 7.62 36.51
CA LYS A 767 5.70 8.18 37.36
C LYS A 767 6.62 9.14 36.62
N VAL A 768 6.04 9.86 35.65
CA VAL A 768 6.73 10.89 34.86
C VAL A 768 6.03 12.23 34.97
N SER A 769 6.80 13.28 34.73
CA SER A 769 6.31 14.64 34.48
C SER A 769 6.86 15.12 33.13
N TYR A 770 6.06 15.92 32.43
CA TYR A 770 6.44 16.49 31.14
C TYR A 770 6.36 18.02 31.23
N ILE A 771 7.44 18.66 30.80
CA ILE A 771 7.52 20.11 30.65
C ILE A 771 7.93 20.37 29.20
N PRO A 772 7.16 21.14 28.43
CA PRO A 772 7.54 21.49 27.07
C PRO A 772 8.93 22.14 27.02
N THR A 773 9.83 21.61 26.20
CA THR A 773 11.13 22.21 25.94
C THR A 773 11.04 23.13 24.72
N LEU A 774 11.73 24.28 24.78
CA LEU A 774 11.87 25.17 23.62
C LEU A 774 12.85 24.60 22.58
N GLU A 775 13.81 23.80 23.03
CA GLU A 775 14.78 23.13 22.17
C GLU A 775 14.27 21.75 21.76
N ARG A 776 14.36 21.48 20.45
CA ARG A 776 14.11 20.14 19.90
C ARG A 776 15.30 19.25 20.22
N GLN A 777 15.02 18.00 20.58
CA GLN A 777 16.03 16.96 20.59
C GLN A 777 16.44 16.68 19.14
N LEU A 778 17.69 16.98 18.78
CA LEU A 778 18.23 16.83 17.43
C LEU A 778 19.17 15.63 17.27
N ASN A 779 19.56 14.98 18.38
CA ASN A 779 20.40 13.79 18.33
C ASN A 779 19.54 12.52 18.34
N ASN A 780 20.08 11.46 17.75
CA ASN A 780 19.45 10.15 17.66
C ASN A 780 20.05 9.14 18.64
N VAL A 781 20.79 9.61 19.65
CA VAL A 781 21.58 8.78 20.57
C VAL A 781 20.85 8.67 21.91
N VAL A 782 20.75 7.46 22.43
CA VAL A 782 20.28 7.17 23.79
C VAL A 782 21.32 6.31 24.50
N GLN A 783 21.56 6.60 25.78
CA GLN A 783 22.47 5.87 26.65
C GLN A 783 21.75 5.43 27.92
N GLY A 784 22.02 4.23 28.40
CA GLY A 784 21.39 3.67 29.60
C GLY A 784 21.47 2.15 29.60
N LEU A 785 21.25 1.52 30.76
CA LEU A 785 21.39 0.05 30.91
C LEU A 785 22.75 -0.50 30.41
N VAL A 786 23.84 0.28 30.55
CA VAL A 786 25.20 -0.06 30.08
C VAL A 786 25.29 -0.16 28.54
N LEU A 787 24.37 0.48 27.82
CA LEU A 787 24.33 0.51 26.36
C LEU A 787 24.32 1.95 25.84
N GLN A 788 24.87 2.13 24.65
CA GLN A 788 24.67 3.31 23.80
C GLN A 788 24.07 2.82 22.49
N MET A 789 22.95 3.42 22.10
CA MET A 789 22.16 2.99 20.95
C MET A 789 21.65 4.18 20.15
N ASN A 790 21.36 3.92 18.88
CA ASN A 790 20.73 4.88 17.98
C ASN A 790 19.29 4.47 17.68
N PHE A 791 18.43 5.46 17.47
CA PHE A 791 17.05 5.24 17.00
C PHE A 791 16.76 6.01 15.71
N TYR A 792 15.75 5.57 14.97
CA TYR A 792 15.26 6.27 13.78
C TYR A 792 14.64 7.62 14.17
N HIS A 793 15.43 8.69 14.13
CA HIS A 793 15.01 10.05 14.47
C HIS A 793 14.58 10.88 13.25
N THR A 794 15.23 10.66 12.10
CA THR A 794 15.02 11.42 10.86
C THR A 794 14.18 10.61 9.86
N PRO A 795 13.21 11.22 9.16
CA PRO A 795 12.44 10.54 8.10
C PRO A 795 13.36 9.85 7.09
N ASN A 796 13.08 8.58 6.80
CA ASN A 796 13.89 7.71 5.96
C ASN A 796 13.01 6.62 5.31
N GLU A 797 13.59 5.78 4.45
CA GLU A 797 12.85 4.79 3.68
C GLU A 797 12.66 3.42 4.35
N ASP A 798 13.33 3.18 5.48
CA ASP A 798 13.42 1.86 6.13
C ASP A 798 12.46 1.71 7.30
N HIS A 799 12.30 2.77 8.11
CA HIS A 799 11.44 2.77 9.30
C HIS A 799 10.85 4.16 9.54
N TYR A 800 9.67 4.24 10.17
CA TYR A 800 9.15 5.55 10.56
C TYR A 800 10.08 6.25 11.55
N ALA A 801 10.06 7.57 11.53
CA ALA A 801 10.96 8.39 12.32
C ALA A 801 10.28 8.96 13.56
N ALA A 802 10.90 8.76 14.73
CA ALA A 802 10.60 9.49 15.95
C ALA A 802 11.17 10.91 15.88
N GLN A 803 10.56 11.78 15.07
CA GLN A 803 10.97 13.17 14.86
C GLN A 803 10.88 14.04 16.12
N ASN A 804 10.05 13.62 17.09
CA ASN A 804 9.79 14.34 18.32
C ASN A 804 9.89 13.37 19.51
N PRO A 805 11.10 12.88 19.84
CA PRO A 805 11.31 12.15 21.08
C PRO A 805 11.14 13.11 22.26
N GLU A 806 10.63 12.63 23.37
CA GLU A 806 10.25 13.45 24.52
C GLU A 806 11.17 13.26 25.71
N VAL A 807 11.42 14.37 26.41
CA VAL A 807 12.09 14.37 27.70
C VAL A 807 11.06 14.15 28.79
N LEU A 808 11.10 12.97 29.42
CA LEU A 808 10.18 12.60 30.51
C LEU A 808 10.95 12.63 31.82
N SER A 809 10.65 13.61 32.68
CA SER A 809 11.35 13.79 33.95
C SER A 809 10.75 12.86 35.02
N PRO A 810 11.57 12.14 35.81
CA PRO A 810 11.06 11.30 36.89
C PRO A 810 10.38 12.14 37.97
N VAL A 811 9.26 11.63 38.51
CA VAL A 811 8.67 12.18 39.74
C VAL A 811 9.44 11.66 40.98
N PRO A 812 9.27 12.25 42.18
CA PRO A 812 9.93 11.74 43.38
C PRO A 812 9.67 10.24 43.60
N GLY A 813 10.75 9.47 43.81
CA GLY A 813 10.73 8.02 43.98
C GLY A 813 10.86 7.20 42.69
N ALA A 814 10.92 7.85 41.53
CA ALA A 814 11.24 7.22 40.24
C ALA A 814 12.66 7.59 39.78
N ASP A 815 13.25 6.73 38.95
CA ASP A 815 14.63 6.85 38.49
C ASP A 815 14.71 7.14 36.99
N CYS A 816 15.59 8.06 36.60
CA CYS A 816 16.00 8.20 35.20
C CYS A 816 16.99 7.07 34.87
N VAL A 817 16.61 6.19 33.94
CA VAL A 817 17.36 4.95 33.61
C VAL A 817 17.98 4.98 32.21
N MET A 818 17.53 5.91 31.37
CA MET A 818 18.15 6.21 30.07
C MET A 818 18.15 7.72 29.84
N GLN A 819 19.18 8.20 29.16
CA GLN A 819 19.37 9.60 28.80
C GLN A 819 19.61 9.74 27.29
N TYR A 820 19.15 10.84 26.71
CA TYR A 820 19.53 11.24 25.36
C TYR A 820 21.01 11.70 25.35
N GLY A 821 21.59 11.86 24.15
CA GLY A 821 23.00 12.26 24.01
C GLY A 821 23.38 13.61 24.65
N ASN A 822 22.40 14.44 25.03
CA ASN A 822 22.60 15.69 25.77
C ASN A 822 22.39 15.56 27.29
N GLY A 823 22.24 14.34 27.82
CA GLY A 823 22.05 14.05 29.24
C GLY A 823 20.60 14.19 29.75
N THR A 824 19.66 14.60 28.89
CA THR A 824 18.24 14.72 29.29
C THR A 824 17.56 13.35 29.39
N SER A 825 16.55 13.22 30.26
CA SER A 825 15.89 11.94 30.55
C SER A 825 15.12 11.37 29.34
N ALA A 826 15.49 10.17 28.91
CA ALA A 826 14.87 9.43 27.81
C ALA A 826 13.96 8.29 28.29
N ALA A 827 14.21 7.74 29.48
CA ALA A 827 13.33 6.75 30.09
C ALA A 827 13.35 6.82 31.61
N VAL A 828 12.18 6.56 32.20
CA VAL A 828 11.96 6.57 33.65
C VAL A 828 11.46 5.20 34.10
N ALA A 829 12.01 4.72 35.21
CA ALA A 829 11.58 3.48 35.85
C ALA A 829 11.07 3.74 37.28
N TYR A 830 10.09 2.98 37.70
CA TYR A 830 9.56 3.00 39.06
C TYR A 830 9.18 1.59 39.53
N LYS A 831 9.46 1.29 40.79
CA LYS A 831 9.09 0.03 41.45
C LYS A 831 8.87 0.29 42.93
N ASP A 832 7.72 -0.12 43.44
CA ASP A 832 7.43 -0.18 44.87
C ASP A 832 6.80 -1.55 45.23
N GLN A 833 6.20 -1.63 46.42
CA GLN A 833 5.49 -2.83 46.87
C GLN A 833 4.13 -3.04 46.16
N HIS A 834 3.60 -2.01 45.51
CA HIS A 834 2.29 -2.03 44.87
C HIS A 834 2.37 -2.32 43.38
N TYR A 835 3.27 -1.70 42.61
CA TYR A 835 3.37 -1.93 41.17
C TYR A 835 4.71 -1.46 40.58
N ARG A 836 4.89 -1.70 39.27
CA ARG A 836 6.13 -1.40 38.55
C ARG A 836 5.80 -0.74 37.21
N CYS A 837 6.57 0.26 36.80
CA CYS A 837 6.47 0.82 35.46
C CYS A 837 7.82 1.22 34.86
N PHE A 838 7.90 1.15 33.53
CA PHE A 838 9.02 1.60 32.72
C PHE A 838 8.45 2.40 31.54
N THR A 839 8.80 3.69 31.46
CA THR A 839 8.23 4.62 30.48
C THR A 839 9.35 5.22 29.63
N MET A 840 9.29 5.06 28.31
CA MET A 840 10.27 5.58 27.34
C MET A 840 9.69 6.74 26.53
N GLY A 841 10.40 7.87 26.46
CA GLY A 841 10.02 9.04 25.65
C GLY A 841 10.29 8.91 24.15
N PHE A 842 10.69 7.72 23.70
CA PHE A 842 10.83 7.37 22.29
C PHE A 842 10.29 5.94 22.07
N PRO A 843 9.87 5.59 20.85
CA PRO A 843 9.39 4.25 20.54
C PRO A 843 10.51 3.21 20.60
N PHE A 844 10.27 2.09 21.28
CA PHE A 844 11.25 1.00 21.41
C PHE A 844 11.56 0.35 20.05
N GLU A 845 10.53 0.19 19.22
CA GLU A 845 10.62 -0.35 17.87
C GLU A 845 11.57 0.47 16.97
N CYS A 846 11.75 1.77 17.24
CA CYS A 846 12.67 2.65 16.53
C CYS A 846 14.16 2.41 16.83
N ILE A 847 14.54 1.58 17.81
CA ILE A 847 15.94 1.23 18.05
C ILE A 847 16.49 0.50 16.82
N ILE A 848 17.57 1.03 16.23
CA ILE A 848 18.11 0.56 14.94
C ILE A 848 18.80 -0.81 15.08
N ASP A 849 19.67 -0.94 16.09
CA ASP A 849 20.45 -2.17 16.27
C ASP A 849 19.62 -3.25 16.97
N GLN A 850 19.44 -4.38 16.29
CA GLN A 850 18.58 -5.49 16.75
C GLN A 850 19.14 -6.18 18.01
N ASN A 851 20.47 -6.24 18.18
CA ASN A 851 21.08 -6.80 19.38
C ASN A 851 20.84 -5.89 20.59
N SER A 852 21.01 -4.58 20.43
CA SER A 852 20.71 -3.56 21.44
C SER A 852 19.24 -3.62 21.84
N LYS A 853 18.33 -3.72 20.87
CA LYS A 853 16.88 -3.88 21.10
C LYS A 853 16.58 -5.07 22.04
N LYS A 854 17.17 -6.25 21.77
CA LYS A 854 17.04 -7.45 22.62
C LYS A 854 17.60 -7.25 24.03
N GLN A 855 18.79 -6.67 24.15
CA GLN A 855 19.44 -6.43 25.45
C GLN A 855 18.65 -5.43 26.31
N VAL A 856 18.12 -4.37 25.69
CA VAL A 856 17.25 -3.39 26.36
C VAL A 856 15.97 -4.06 26.86
N MET A 857 15.26 -4.82 26.01
CA MET A 857 14.04 -5.50 26.43
C MET A 857 14.30 -6.48 27.58
N ASN A 858 15.38 -7.26 27.53
CA ASN A 858 15.77 -8.15 28.62
C ASN A 858 16.01 -7.39 29.93
N GLY A 859 16.72 -6.25 29.88
CA GLY A 859 16.95 -5.39 31.04
C GLY A 859 15.64 -4.84 31.64
N ILE A 860 14.73 -4.37 30.78
CA ILE A 860 13.41 -3.86 31.18
C ILE A 860 12.59 -4.97 31.84
N LEU A 861 12.50 -6.15 31.23
CA LEU A 861 11.70 -7.25 31.77
C LEU A 861 12.23 -7.77 33.10
N LYS A 862 13.56 -7.83 33.29
CA LYS A 862 14.16 -8.15 34.58
C LYS A 862 13.75 -7.15 35.65
N TYR A 863 13.80 -5.85 35.36
CA TYR A 863 13.34 -4.83 36.30
C TYR A 863 11.85 -4.96 36.65
N LEU A 864 11.02 -5.24 35.65
CA LEU A 864 9.57 -5.31 35.79
C LEU A 864 9.07 -6.61 36.42
N LEU A 865 9.74 -7.74 36.24
CA LEU A 865 9.20 -9.06 36.63
C LEU A 865 10.03 -9.79 37.69
N ASP A 866 11.33 -9.55 37.78
CA ASP A 866 12.15 -10.01 38.92
C ASP A 866 12.11 -8.95 40.05
#